data_AF-A0A0P8X711-F1
#
_entry.id   AF-A0A0P8X711-F1
#
_cell.length_a   1.000
_cell.length_b   1.000
_cell.length_c   1.000
_cell.angle_alpha   90.00
_cell.angle_beta   90.00
_cell.angle_gamma   90.00
#
_symmetry.space_group_name_H-M   'P 1'
#
loop_
_entity.id
_entity.type
_entity.pdbx_description
1 polymer ?
#
loop_
_entity_poly.entity_id
_entity_poly.type
_entity_poly.pdbx_seq_one_letter_code
_entity_poly.pdbx_strand_id
1 'polypeptide(L)'
;MSTNSVDAGWRVALLGEAGQSVHVWDSRGSQRWMRYDTQQRPLSVFEQAVDEDEVCTERLSYGASDQASVEHNQCGQLIRHDDPAGTQRFTEFGLHGAGLEQTRHFLQTLSLPDWPESVADRELLLEPGEGATSRSHFNALGEASQQTDAKGHRQVFHQTLDGKLREVGLQLNGTSTPKTLVSAIDYNAHGQTEREVAGNGVITTLEYNVADGRLTRLQALRGNAALQDLRYAYDPVGNVLSIEDAALPIRHFANQRIEPVNRYAYDSLSQLIEATGWEAGGPNKGPQFSPLDDPVPRANYRQTYHYDAGGNLLELTHEGPQSHGHRLVAAAHSNRCLPVLEGVEPGEEDFRRGFDGNGNLLNLQPGQALAWDPRNQLCEVRPVERDSGIDDRERYVYGADGMRLRKVRETRSNARTLLAETRYLPNLELRNHSGTGEVLQVISVQAGRSSVQVLHWESEPPDGMGNDQYRYHLTDHLGSSTLELDCDGEVISQERYHPYGTTAWFAGRGEVEASYRTVRYSGKERDATGLYYYGFRYYRAEWHRWLSPDPAGDVDGLNFYCMVQSNPVSFKDDDGRQSDFSKFYKPEQGDLIFGLAKVLDQGYLSWWAALTGRGDYLAKYISGDDIARLEKEVDSLRHSYSSIRDSARILALYAPRTEASGSGNRFWEEQYSSVAALVFRKEEKYYANIKARYEGVASTAANKQFSENYADELSSGSYSVRKTFEKYVDADDKFGQKLISRASKGGLSTILNSGRTDVIHFTLDELDMEQVVMKTRPSATSSELRYLFRNREKLADKVLFYRNNMLVDAPWRSDRAGWSRYTPKSASSNALLPGS
;
A
#
# COMPACT_ATOMS: atom_id res chain seq x y z
N MET A 1 5.56 -17.05 18.80
CA MET A 1 4.29 -16.30 18.66
C MET A 1 3.26 -17.23 18.05
N SER A 2 1.99 -17.12 18.42
CA SER A 2 0.92 -17.89 17.80
C SER A 2 -0.28 -17.01 17.51
N THR A 3 -0.99 -17.33 16.44
CA THR A 3 -2.28 -16.75 16.05
C THR A 3 -3.26 -17.89 15.83
N ASN A 4 -4.52 -17.67 16.20
CA ASN A 4 -5.60 -18.62 15.96
C ASN A 4 -6.81 -17.84 15.46
N SER A 5 -7.04 -17.91 14.15
CA SER A 5 -8.14 -17.23 13.47
C SER A 5 -9.18 -18.25 13.03
N VAL A 6 -10.46 -17.92 13.21
CA VAL A 6 -11.57 -18.71 12.66
C VAL A 6 -11.62 -18.65 11.14
N ASP A 7 -11.07 -17.59 10.54
CA ASP A 7 -11.00 -17.43 9.09
C ASP A 7 -9.74 -18.08 8.53
N ALA A 8 -8.57 -17.77 9.10
CA ALA A 8 -7.27 -18.16 8.55
C ALA A 8 -6.59 -19.37 9.22
N GLY A 9 -7.27 -20.02 10.15
CA GLY A 9 -6.72 -21.12 10.94
C GLY A 9 -5.67 -20.66 11.97
N TRP A 10 -4.97 -21.62 12.56
CA TRP A 10 -3.86 -21.35 13.46
C TRP A 10 -2.53 -21.23 12.71
N ARG A 11 -1.66 -20.34 13.19
CA ARG A 11 -0.25 -20.25 12.76
C ARG A 11 0.65 -20.07 13.96
N VAL A 12 1.77 -20.77 13.98
CA VAL A 12 2.78 -20.68 15.04
C VAL A 12 4.12 -20.34 14.42
N ALA A 13 4.80 -19.34 14.98
CA ALA A 13 6.15 -18.97 14.57
C ALA A 13 7.11 -19.05 15.76
N LEU A 14 8.19 -19.80 15.58
CA LEU A 14 9.38 -19.75 16.42
C LEU A 14 10.32 -18.67 15.89
N LEU A 15 10.66 -17.72 16.76
CA LEU A 15 11.56 -16.62 16.44
C LEU A 15 12.91 -16.83 17.13
N GLY A 16 13.98 -16.38 16.49
CA GLY A 16 15.31 -16.31 17.08
C GLY A 16 15.47 -15.09 17.99
N GLU A 17 16.63 -14.98 18.64
CA GLU A 17 16.92 -13.89 19.60
C GLU A 17 16.87 -12.48 18.98
N ALA A 18 17.17 -12.35 17.69
CA ALA A 18 17.08 -11.08 16.97
C ALA A 18 15.66 -10.81 16.42
N GLY A 19 14.70 -11.71 16.64
CA GLY A 19 13.33 -11.63 16.13
C GLY A 19 13.15 -12.16 14.70
N GLN A 20 14.20 -12.70 14.10
CA GLN A 20 14.16 -13.37 12.80
C GLN A 20 13.32 -14.65 12.86
N SER A 21 12.57 -14.94 11.80
CA SER A 21 11.75 -16.15 11.71
C SER A 21 12.64 -17.38 11.59
N VAL A 22 12.57 -18.30 12.55
CA VAL A 22 13.33 -19.55 12.51
C VAL A 22 12.50 -20.65 11.89
N HIS A 23 11.26 -20.83 12.36
CA HIS A 23 10.37 -21.88 11.90
C HIS A 23 8.91 -21.43 12.04
N VAL A 24 8.08 -21.72 11.06
CA VAL A 24 6.65 -21.41 11.01
C VAL A 24 5.85 -22.67 10.68
N TRP A 25 4.71 -22.84 11.36
CA TRP A 25 3.74 -23.91 11.13
C TRP A 25 2.36 -23.31 10.89
N ASP A 26 1.57 -23.96 10.05
CA ASP A 26 0.18 -23.58 9.78
C ASP A 26 -0.83 -24.71 10.01
N SER A 27 -2.11 -24.35 9.94
CA SER A 27 -3.22 -25.27 10.20
C SER A 27 -3.49 -26.30 9.12
N ARG A 28 -2.83 -26.20 7.95
CA ARG A 28 -2.80 -27.27 6.95
C ARG A 28 -1.73 -28.31 7.26
N GLY A 29 -0.93 -28.10 8.30
CA GLY A 29 0.22 -28.93 8.64
C GLY A 29 1.48 -28.57 7.84
N SER A 30 1.47 -27.47 7.08
CA SER A 30 2.64 -27.01 6.34
C SER A 30 3.65 -26.37 7.29
N GLN A 31 4.93 -26.55 6.98
CA GLN A 31 6.04 -26.02 7.75
C GLN A 31 6.99 -25.24 6.85
N ARG A 32 7.56 -24.17 7.38
CA ARG A 32 8.58 -23.36 6.70
C ARG A 32 9.66 -22.93 7.68
N TRP A 33 10.93 -23.07 7.32
CA TRP A 33 12.03 -22.60 8.16
C TRP A 33 13.18 -22.05 7.34
N MET A 34 14.04 -21.28 8.01
CA MET A 34 15.13 -20.56 7.36
C MET A 34 16.47 -20.86 8.04
N ARG A 35 17.51 -20.97 7.23
CA ARG A 35 18.91 -20.95 7.70
C ARG A 35 19.48 -19.56 7.48
N TYR A 36 20.34 -19.13 8.39
CA TYR A 36 20.94 -17.80 8.40
C TYR A 36 22.47 -17.89 8.46
N ASP A 37 23.14 -16.85 7.97
CA ASP A 37 24.57 -16.68 8.21
C ASP A 37 24.86 -16.08 9.60
N THR A 38 26.15 -15.85 9.90
CA THR A 38 26.58 -15.27 11.19
C THR A 38 26.13 -13.82 11.39
N GLN A 39 25.69 -13.14 10.32
CA GLN A 39 25.14 -11.79 10.34
C GLN A 39 23.60 -11.78 10.35
N GLN A 40 22.96 -12.94 10.54
CA GLN A 40 21.51 -13.11 10.52
C GLN A 40 20.85 -12.76 9.17
N ARG A 41 21.59 -12.89 8.06
CA ARG A 41 21.03 -12.79 6.72
C ARG A 41 20.52 -14.18 6.27
N PRO A 42 19.33 -14.29 5.67
CA PRO A 42 18.81 -15.57 5.19
C PRO A 42 19.74 -16.20 4.15
N LEU A 43 20.02 -17.50 4.26
CA LEU A 43 20.81 -18.28 3.30
C LEU A 43 19.96 -19.25 2.50
N SER A 44 18.97 -19.86 3.14
CA SER A 44 18.05 -20.78 2.49
C SER A 44 16.73 -20.86 3.21
N VAL A 45 15.68 -21.18 2.45
CA VAL A 45 14.32 -21.40 2.93
C VAL A 45 13.93 -22.82 2.55
N PHE A 46 13.34 -23.52 3.50
CA PHE A 46 12.81 -24.87 3.32
C PHE A 46 11.32 -24.86 3.60
N GLU A 47 10.58 -25.64 2.82
CA GLU A 47 9.15 -25.84 2.97
C GLU A 47 8.81 -27.33 2.95
N GLN A 48 7.78 -27.69 3.69
CA GLN A 48 7.25 -29.04 3.73
C GLN A 48 5.72 -28.95 3.88
N ALA A 49 4.98 -29.47 2.90
CA ALA A 49 3.54 -29.67 3.03
C ALA A 49 3.24 -30.91 3.88
N VAL A 50 1.99 -31.08 4.29
CA VAL A 50 1.58 -32.28 5.03
C VAL A 50 1.80 -33.53 4.17
N ASP A 51 2.44 -34.54 4.75
CA ASP A 51 2.76 -35.82 4.09
C ASP A 51 3.62 -35.72 2.81
N GLU A 52 4.28 -34.58 2.58
CA GLU A 52 5.24 -34.39 1.49
C GLU A 52 6.69 -34.33 2.00
N ASP A 53 7.64 -34.55 1.09
CA ASP A 53 9.07 -34.41 1.38
C ASP A 53 9.44 -32.93 1.58
N GLU A 54 10.43 -32.70 2.44
CA GLU A 54 11.06 -31.38 2.58
C GLU A 54 11.74 -30.97 1.27
N VAL A 55 11.54 -29.71 0.87
CA VAL A 55 12.20 -29.11 -0.28
C VAL A 55 12.83 -27.77 0.06
N CYS A 56 14.03 -27.50 -0.47
CA CYS A 56 14.68 -26.21 -0.37
C CYS A 56 14.14 -25.26 -1.45
N THR A 57 13.14 -24.44 -1.10
CA THR A 57 12.44 -23.56 -2.04
C THR A 57 13.18 -22.27 -2.36
N GLU A 58 14.11 -21.84 -1.50
CA GLU A 58 14.94 -20.66 -1.78
C GLU A 58 16.40 -20.82 -1.34
N ARG A 59 17.31 -20.21 -2.09
CA ARG A 59 18.72 -19.99 -1.69
C ARG A 59 19.18 -18.60 -2.04
N LEU A 60 19.92 -17.98 -1.13
CA LEU A 60 20.36 -16.59 -1.22
C LEU A 60 21.88 -16.51 -1.14
N SER A 61 22.49 -15.63 -1.92
CA SER A 61 23.93 -15.39 -1.90
C SER A 61 24.22 -13.89 -1.97
N TYR A 62 25.20 -13.45 -1.19
CA TYR A 62 25.51 -12.05 -0.97
C TYR A 62 26.91 -11.68 -1.45
N GLY A 63 27.09 -10.46 -1.92
CA GLY A 63 28.39 -9.94 -2.34
C GLY A 63 29.37 -9.86 -1.17
N ALA A 64 30.61 -10.23 -1.44
CA ALA A 64 31.69 -10.25 -0.46
C ALA A 64 32.32 -8.86 -0.29
N SER A 65 33.28 -8.73 0.63
CA SER A 65 34.10 -7.53 0.79
C SER A 65 35.40 -7.63 -0.02
N ASP A 66 35.29 -8.07 -1.28
CA ASP A 66 36.42 -8.18 -2.21
C ASP A 66 36.36 -7.12 -3.31
N GLN A 67 37.48 -6.97 -4.03
CA GLN A 67 37.62 -5.95 -5.07
C GLN A 67 36.57 -6.10 -6.19
N ALA A 68 36.22 -7.34 -6.56
CA ALA A 68 35.20 -7.61 -7.57
C ALA A 68 33.82 -7.09 -7.13
N SER A 69 33.44 -7.34 -5.87
CA SER A 69 32.18 -6.85 -5.32
C SER A 69 32.17 -5.31 -5.18
N VAL A 70 33.32 -4.70 -4.86
CA VAL A 70 33.46 -3.24 -4.73
C VAL A 70 33.23 -2.53 -6.08
N GLU A 71 33.76 -3.08 -7.17
CA GLU A 71 33.66 -2.47 -8.51
C GLU A 71 32.21 -2.34 -9.02
N HIS A 72 31.30 -3.16 -8.47
CA HIS A 72 29.88 -3.23 -8.85
C HIS A 72 28.92 -2.80 -7.72
N ASN A 73 29.43 -2.22 -6.63
CA ASN A 73 28.68 -1.84 -5.42
C ASN A 73 27.89 -3.00 -4.77
N GLN A 74 28.42 -4.23 -4.84
CA GLN A 74 27.76 -5.46 -4.38
C GLN A 74 28.06 -5.84 -2.92
N CYS A 75 29.01 -5.18 -2.25
CA CYS A 75 29.41 -5.56 -0.89
C CYS A 75 28.22 -5.62 0.08
N GLY A 76 27.91 -6.81 0.59
CA GLY A 76 26.79 -7.04 1.50
C GLY A 76 25.41 -7.12 0.82
N GLN A 77 25.29 -6.78 -0.46
CA GLN A 77 24.06 -6.85 -1.24
C GLN A 77 23.68 -8.29 -1.57
N LEU A 78 22.38 -8.56 -1.75
CA LEU A 78 21.90 -9.81 -2.33
C LEU A 78 22.25 -9.83 -3.82
N ILE A 79 23.11 -10.75 -4.26
CA ILE A 79 23.58 -10.83 -5.66
C ILE A 79 22.96 -12.00 -6.43
N ARG A 80 22.41 -12.98 -5.72
CA ARG A 80 21.66 -14.10 -6.31
C ARG A 80 20.57 -14.56 -5.35
N HIS A 81 19.37 -14.75 -5.90
CA HIS A 81 18.22 -15.34 -5.23
C HIS A 81 17.66 -16.44 -6.12
N ASP A 82 17.90 -17.68 -5.74
CA ASP A 82 17.20 -18.84 -6.28
C ASP A 82 15.87 -18.93 -5.52
N ASP A 83 14.74 -18.71 -6.18
CA ASP A 83 13.38 -18.59 -5.62
C ASP A 83 12.43 -19.62 -6.27
N PRO A 84 11.14 -19.70 -5.88
CA PRO A 84 10.23 -20.69 -6.44
C PRO A 84 9.94 -20.55 -7.94
N ALA A 85 10.28 -19.42 -8.57
CA ALA A 85 10.08 -19.19 -10.00
C ALA A 85 11.34 -19.41 -10.84
N GLY A 86 12.52 -19.42 -10.21
CA GLY A 86 13.82 -19.63 -10.84
C GLY A 86 14.92 -18.85 -10.14
N THR A 87 15.86 -18.27 -10.90
CA THR A 87 16.98 -17.52 -10.34
C THR A 87 16.89 -16.06 -10.75
N GLN A 88 17.02 -15.16 -9.78
CA GLN A 88 17.26 -13.74 -9.99
C GLN A 88 18.71 -13.41 -9.62
N ARG A 89 19.42 -12.73 -10.51
CA ARG A 89 20.79 -12.24 -10.30
C ARG A 89 20.77 -10.72 -10.29
N PHE A 90 21.55 -10.11 -9.40
CA PHE A 90 21.74 -8.68 -9.30
C PHE A 90 23.23 -8.38 -9.49
N THR A 91 23.57 -7.83 -10.65
CA THR A 91 24.96 -7.74 -11.13
C THR A 91 25.53 -6.34 -10.96
N GLU A 92 24.71 -5.29 -10.93
CA GLU A 92 25.16 -3.90 -10.82
C GLU A 92 24.28 -3.13 -9.85
N PHE A 93 24.90 -2.33 -8.97
CA PHE A 93 24.19 -1.45 -8.04
C PHE A 93 24.67 0.00 -8.17
N GLY A 94 23.74 0.93 -7.99
CA GLY A 94 24.02 2.36 -7.98
C GLY A 94 24.61 2.80 -6.65
N LEU A 95 25.09 4.05 -6.57
CA LEU A 95 25.69 4.62 -5.37
C LEU A 95 24.72 4.67 -4.16
N HIS A 96 23.42 4.69 -4.42
CA HIS A 96 22.37 4.65 -3.39
C HIS A 96 21.94 3.21 -3.02
N GLY A 97 22.58 2.19 -3.60
CA GLY A 97 22.26 0.78 -3.37
C GLY A 97 21.08 0.24 -4.21
N ALA A 98 20.53 1.03 -5.13
CA ALA A 98 19.49 0.57 -6.05
C ALA A 98 20.08 -0.37 -7.13
N GLY A 99 19.39 -1.46 -7.45
CA GLY A 99 19.82 -2.37 -8.52
C GLY A 99 19.73 -1.71 -9.90
N LEU A 100 20.87 -1.63 -10.60
CA LEU A 100 20.98 -1.09 -11.96
C LEU A 100 20.79 -2.17 -13.02
N GLU A 101 21.10 -3.42 -12.69
CA GLU A 101 20.96 -4.57 -13.59
C GLU A 101 20.48 -5.78 -12.80
N GLN A 102 19.45 -6.43 -13.34
CA GLN A 102 18.94 -7.69 -12.81
C GLN A 102 18.61 -8.65 -13.95
N THR A 103 18.90 -9.93 -13.75
CA THR A 103 18.66 -11.00 -14.73
C THR A 103 17.83 -12.11 -14.12
N ARG A 104 16.71 -12.46 -14.74
CA ARG A 104 15.83 -13.56 -14.35
C ARG A 104 16.01 -14.76 -15.27
N HIS A 105 16.23 -15.93 -14.70
CA HIS A 105 16.08 -17.22 -15.37
C HIS A 105 14.89 -17.94 -14.74
N PHE A 106 13.97 -18.44 -15.56
CA PHE A 106 12.84 -19.23 -15.08
C PHE A 106 13.24 -20.70 -14.91
N LEU A 107 12.53 -21.41 -14.05
CA LEU A 107 12.59 -22.88 -13.99
C LEU A 107 12.07 -23.52 -15.29
N GLN A 108 12.69 -24.63 -15.68
CA GLN A 108 12.20 -25.45 -16.81
C GLN A 108 10.82 -26.05 -16.53
N THR A 109 10.48 -26.31 -15.26
CA THR A 109 9.20 -26.89 -14.83
C THR A 109 8.35 -25.84 -14.09
N LEU A 110 7.09 -26.19 -13.82
CA LEU A 110 6.16 -25.37 -13.04
C LEU A 110 6.04 -25.85 -11.58
N SER A 111 6.77 -26.90 -11.21
CA SER A 111 6.75 -27.44 -9.86
C SER A 111 7.67 -26.64 -8.95
N LEU A 112 7.39 -26.65 -7.65
CA LEU A 112 8.30 -26.08 -6.65
C LEU A 112 9.69 -26.75 -6.77
N PRO A 113 10.78 -25.96 -6.79
CA PRO A 113 12.12 -26.51 -6.86
C PRO A 113 12.58 -27.05 -5.50
N ASP A 114 13.45 -28.06 -5.54
CA ASP A 114 14.34 -28.40 -4.43
C ASP A 114 15.76 -27.97 -4.82
N TRP A 115 16.17 -26.78 -4.39
CA TRP A 115 17.43 -26.19 -4.82
C TRP A 115 18.64 -26.94 -4.25
N PRO A 116 19.51 -27.53 -5.09
CA PRO A 116 20.74 -28.17 -4.63
C PRO A 116 21.72 -27.15 -4.06
N GLU A 117 22.65 -27.60 -3.22
CA GLU A 117 23.66 -26.72 -2.62
C GLU A 117 24.66 -26.17 -3.63
N SER A 118 25.04 -26.95 -4.65
CA SER A 118 25.98 -26.53 -5.69
C SER A 118 25.32 -25.59 -6.69
N VAL A 119 25.92 -24.42 -6.95
CA VAL A 119 25.45 -23.49 -7.99
C VAL A 119 25.39 -24.16 -9.36
N ALA A 120 26.37 -25.02 -9.69
CA ALA A 120 26.40 -25.71 -10.98
C ALA A 120 25.18 -26.62 -11.19
N ASP A 121 24.70 -27.29 -10.12
CA ASP A 121 23.52 -28.15 -10.19
C ASP A 121 22.23 -27.33 -10.23
N ARG A 122 22.21 -26.13 -9.61
CA ARG A 122 21.06 -25.21 -9.69
C ARG A 122 20.83 -24.74 -11.13
N GLU A 123 21.90 -24.44 -11.87
CA GLU A 123 21.79 -24.04 -13.28
C GLU A 123 21.13 -25.11 -14.16
N LEU A 124 21.20 -26.40 -13.80
CA LEU A 124 20.56 -27.48 -14.53
C LEU A 124 19.02 -27.46 -14.43
N LEU A 125 18.46 -26.75 -13.43
CA LEU A 125 17.01 -26.60 -13.24
C LEU A 125 16.43 -25.41 -14.03
N LEU A 126 17.29 -24.50 -14.49
CA LEU A 126 16.91 -23.26 -15.15
C LEU A 126 16.73 -23.46 -16.65
N GLU A 127 15.85 -22.68 -17.26
CA GLU A 127 15.76 -22.60 -18.72
C GLU A 127 17.11 -22.13 -19.31
N PRO A 128 17.57 -22.75 -20.41
CA PRO A 128 18.84 -22.39 -21.03
C PRO A 128 18.79 -21.00 -21.67
N GLY A 129 19.97 -20.37 -21.81
CA GLY A 129 20.13 -19.07 -22.45
C GLY A 129 20.62 -17.99 -21.47
N GLU A 130 20.64 -16.74 -21.93
CA GLU A 130 21.18 -15.58 -21.18
C GLU A 130 20.23 -15.05 -20.10
N GLY A 131 18.98 -15.52 -20.08
CA GLY A 131 17.95 -15.02 -19.18
C GLY A 131 17.37 -13.65 -19.59
N ALA A 132 16.38 -13.19 -18.83
CA ALA A 132 15.69 -11.93 -19.03
C ALA A 132 16.35 -10.82 -18.23
N THR A 133 17.15 -9.98 -18.88
CA THR A 133 17.92 -8.91 -18.21
C THR A 133 17.25 -7.55 -18.33
N SER A 134 16.88 -6.93 -17.21
CA SER A 134 16.37 -5.56 -17.17
C SER A 134 17.40 -4.61 -16.54
N ARG A 135 17.38 -3.35 -16.98
CA ARG A 135 18.33 -2.32 -16.54
C ARG A 135 17.60 -1.07 -16.10
N SER A 136 18.05 -0.44 -15.03
CA SER A 136 17.51 0.82 -14.53
C SER A 136 18.62 1.84 -14.37
N HIS A 137 18.34 3.10 -14.73
CA HIS A 137 19.22 4.23 -14.49
C HIS A 137 18.51 5.24 -13.60
N PHE A 138 19.19 5.65 -12.53
CA PHE A 138 18.68 6.61 -11.58
C PHE A 138 19.47 7.91 -11.67
N ASN A 139 18.78 9.02 -11.43
CA ASN A 139 19.44 10.32 -11.26
C ASN A 139 20.13 10.40 -9.87
N ALA A 140 20.77 11.54 -9.59
CA ALA A 140 21.49 11.74 -8.33
C ALA A 140 20.57 11.72 -7.08
N LEU A 141 19.26 11.91 -7.24
CA LEU A 141 18.26 11.84 -6.18
C LEU A 141 17.67 10.44 -5.99
N GLY A 142 18.07 9.47 -6.82
CA GLY A 142 17.56 8.10 -6.78
C GLY A 142 16.25 7.89 -7.55
N GLU A 143 15.82 8.87 -8.34
CA GLU A 143 14.62 8.76 -9.19
C GLU A 143 14.98 8.07 -10.51
N ALA A 144 14.12 7.17 -10.98
CA ALA A 144 14.32 6.49 -12.26
C ALA A 144 14.28 7.51 -13.41
N SER A 145 15.33 7.52 -14.22
CA SER A 145 15.45 8.34 -15.44
C SER A 145 15.29 7.50 -16.71
N GLN A 146 15.67 6.22 -16.63
CA GLN A 146 15.51 5.27 -17.72
C GLN A 146 15.30 3.87 -17.16
N GLN A 147 14.44 3.08 -17.81
CA GLN A 147 14.31 1.65 -17.58
C GLN A 147 14.34 0.92 -18.92
N THR A 148 15.11 -0.16 -19.01
CA THR A 148 15.20 -1.02 -20.20
C THR A 148 14.74 -2.41 -19.81
N ASP A 149 13.71 -2.92 -20.48
CA ASP A 149 13.18 -4.25 -20.22
C ASP A 149 14.07 -5.36 -20.80
N ALA A 150 13.66 -6.62 -20.58
CA ALA A 150 14.39 -7.80 -21.02
C ALA A 150 14.47 -7.98 -22.55
N LYS A 151 13.68 -7.22 -23.31
CA LYS A 151 13.67 -7.24 -24.77
C LYS A 151 14.30 -5.99 -25.39
N GLY A 152 14.82 -5.09 -24.56
CA GLY A 152 15.56 -3.91 -24.97
C GLY A 152 14.70 -2.68 -25.22
N HIS A 153 13.39 -2.71 -24.92
CA HIS A 153 12.56 -1.51 -25.01
C HIS A 153 12.88 -0.61 -23.82
N ARG A 154 13.00 0.68 -24.11
CA ARG A 154 13.53 1.67 -23.19
C ARG A 154 12.50 2.72 -22.87
N GLN A 155 12.10 2.78 -21.61
CA GLN A 155 11.29 3.85 -21.05
C GLN A 155 12.21 4.97 -20.58
N VAL A 156 11.83 6.21 -20.84
CA VAL A 156 12.57 7.41 -20.44
C VAL A 156 11.62 8.32 -19.67
N PHE A 157 12.08 8.83 -18.53
CA PHE A 157 11.31 9.66 -17.63
C PHE A 157 11.97 11.03 -17.49
N HIS A 158 11.18 12.08 -17.68
CA HIS A 158 11.62 13.46 -17.48
C HIS A 158 10.82 14.08 -16.35
N GLN A 159 11.53 14.65 -15.37
CA GLN A 159 10.93 15.31 -14.22
C GLN A 159 10.82 16.83 -14.43
N THR A 160 9.92 17.46 -13.68
CA THR A 160 9.85 18.90 -13.46
C THR A 160 11.01 19.36 -12.56
N LEU A 161 11.18 20.67 -12.41
CA LEU A 161 12.19 21.24 -11.52
C LEU A 161 11.98 20.87 -10.04
N ASP A 162 10.74 20.57 -9.63
CA ASP A 162 10.37 20.09 -8.29
C ASP A 162 10.34 18.56 -8.16
N GLY A 163 10.85 17.80 -9.15
CA GLY A 163 11.02 16.34 -9.09
C GLY A 163 9.79 15.51 -9.44
N LYS A 164 8.68 16.13 -9.86
CA LYS A 164 7.48 15.39 -10.31
C LYS A 164 7.64 14.91 -11.74
N LEU A 165 6.92 13.86 -12.11
CA LEU A 165 6.91 13.37 -13.49
C LEU A 165 6.33 14.43 -14.43
N ARG A 166 6.99 14.70 -15.55
CA ARG A 166 6.53 15.66 -16.56
C ARG A 166 6.22 14.99 -17.89
N GLU A 167 7.12 14.12 -18.32
CA GLU A 167 7.05 13.47 -19.62
C GLU A 167 7.57 12.03 -19.50
N VAL A 168 6.93 11.12 -20.26
CA VAL A 168 7.35 9.73 -20.41
C VAL A 168 7.45 9.42 -21.90
N GLY A 169 8.57 8.80 -22.30
CA GLY A 169 8.77 8.28 -23.64
C GLY A 169 9.06 6.78 -23.63
N LEU A 170 8.71 6.11 -24.73
CA LEU A 170 9.07 4.71 -24.99
C LEU A 170 9.81 4.60 -26.32
N GLN A 171 11.03 4.09 -26.27
CA GLN A 171 11.81 3.67 -27.42
C GLN A 171 11.71 2.16 -27.55
N LEU A 172 11.05 1.67 -28.60
CA LEU A 172 11.03 0.24 -28.87
C LEU A 172 12.42 -0.22 -29.35
N ASN A 173 12.79 -1.46 -29.05
CA ASN A 173 14.07 -2.00 -29.51
C ASN A 173 14.18 -1.91 -31.04
N GLY A 174 15.34 -1.51 -31.56
CA GLY A 174 15.56 -1.27 -32.99
C GLY A 174 15.08 0.08 -33.52
N THR A 175 14.34 0.88 -32.75
CA THR A 175 13.94 2.25 -33.15
C THR A 175 14.99 3.29 -32.74
N SER A 176 15.14 4.35 -33.53
CA SER A 176 16.18 5.37 -33.31
C SER A 176 15.79 6.47 -32.31
N THR A 177 14.51 6.74 -32.13
CA THR A 177 14.00 7.82 -31.27
C THR A 177 12.86 7.35 -30.38
N PRO A 178 12.81 7.75 -29.10
CA PRO A 178 11.66 7.50 -28.24
C PRO A 178 10.39 8.15 -28.79
N LYS A 179 9.26 7.44 -28.67
CA LYS A 179 7.92 8.00 -28.87
C LYS A 179 7.40 8.55 -27.54
N THR A 180 7.03 9.83 -27.49
CA THR A 180 6.41 10.43 -26.31
C THR A 180 5.04 9.80 -26.04
N LEU A 181 4.81 9.33 -24.82
CA LEU A 181 3.56 8.74 -24.34
C LEU A 181 2.74 9.71 -23.48
N VAL A 182 3.41 10.61 -22.77
CA VAL A 182 2.80 11.77 -22.12
C VAL A 182 3.79 12.92 -22.25
N SER A 183 3.32 14.08 -22.71
CA SER A 183 4.17 15.23 -23.05
C SER A 183 4.15 16.34 -22.01
N ALA A 184 3.12 16.37 -21.16
CA ALA A 184 2.99 17.31 -20.08
C ALA A 184 2.05 16.78 -19.00
N ILE A 185 2.41 17.03 -17.75
CA ILE A 185 1.57 16.83 -16.57
C ILE A 185 1.66 18.11 -15.72
N ASP A 186 0.50 18.71 -15.48
CA ASP A 186 0.34 19.89 -14.65
C ASP A 186 -0.23 19.47 -13.29
N TYR A 187 0.29 20.04 -12.20
CA TYR A 187 -0.08 19.69 -10.84
C TYR A 187 -0.56 20.90 -10.05
N ASN A 188 -1.55 20.70 -9.19
CA ASN A 188 -1.96 21.70 -8.21
C ASN A 188 -0.95 21.85 -7.06
N ALA A 189 -1.20 22.81 -6.18
CA ALA A 189 -0.37 23.08 -5.00
C ALA A 189 -0.30 21.88 -4.01
N HIS A 190 -1.28 20.97 -4.03
CA HIS A 190 -1.29 19.74 -3.24
C HIS A 190 -0.57 18.57 -3.93
N GLY A 191 -0.01 18.80 -5.13
CA GLY A 191 0.66 17.78 -5.93
C GLY A 191 -0.27 16.81 -6.66
N GLN A 192 -1.57 17.10 -6.75
CA GLN A 192 -2.52 16.32 -7.53
C GLN A 192 -2.48 16.77 -8.99
N THR A 193 -2.60 15.84 -9.94
CA THR A 193 -2.65 16.15 -11.38
C THR A 193 -3.91 16.95 -11.71
N GLU A 194 -3.78 18.15 -12.26
CA GLU A 194 -4.91 18.94 -12.79
C GLU A 194 -5.10 18.75 -14.29
N ARG A 195 -4.01 18.48 -15.02
CA ARG A 195 -4.04 18.32 -16.47
C ARG A 195 -2.92 17.42 -16.96
N GLU A 196 -3.21 16.61 -17.96
CA GLU A 196 -2.27 15.69 -18.61
C GLU A 196 -2.49 15.70 -20.13
N VAL A 197 -1.42 15.63 -20.90
CA VAL A 197 -1.46 15.54 -22.37
C VAL A 197 -0.79 14.25 -22.82
N ALA A 198 -1.61 13.26 -23.18
CA ALA A 198 -1.15 11.98 -23.69
C ALA A 198 -0.51 12.12 -25.09
N GLY A 199 0.37 11.18 -25.44
CA GLY A 199 1.10 11.14 -26.70
C GLY A 199 0.24 10.97 -27.94
N ASN A 200 -0.99 10.46 -27.77
CA ASN A 200 -2.03 10.41 -28.80
C ASN A 200 -2.88 11.69 -28.91
N GLY A 201 -2.49 12.77 -28.22
CA GLY A 201 -3.15 14.07 -28.26
C GLY A 201 -4.39 14.20 -27.38
N VAL A 202 -4.77 13.16 -26.63
CA VAL A 202 -5.87 13.24 -25.66
C VAL A 202 -5.44 14.06 -24.45
N ILE A 203 -6.29 15.00 -24.05
CA ILE A 203 -6.07 15.87 -22.89
C ILE A 203 -7.01 15.44 -21.78
N THR A 204 -6.45 15.05 -20.64
CA THR A 204 -7.20 14.73 -19.43
C THR A 204 -7.11 15.91 -18.47
N THR A 205 -8.24 16.38 -17.93
CA THR A 205 -8.33 17.46 -16.94
C THR A 205 -9.07 16.96 -15.70
N LEU A 206 -8.59 17.32 -14.52
CA LEU A 206 -9.14 16.95 -13.23
C LEU A 206 -9.45 18.20 -12.42
N GLU A 207 -10.66 18.28 -11.90
CA GLU A 207 -11.11 19.38 -11.06
C GLU A 207 -11.35 18.87 -9.64
N TYR A 208 -10.79 19.58 -8.66
CA TYR A 208 -10.88 19.22 -7.25
C TYR A 208 -11.69 20.26 -6.47
N ASN A 209 -12.38 19.81 -5.44
CA ASN A 209 -12.98 20.71 -4.46
C ASN A 209 -11.87 21.39 -3.65
N VAL A 210 -11.89 22.71 -3.60
CA VAL A 210 -10.85 23.53 -2.96
C VAL A 210 -10.79 23.33 -1.44
N ALA A 211 -11.90 22.95 -0.80
CA ALA A 211 -11.98 22.82 0.65
C ALA A 211 -11.46 21.48 1.19
N ASP A 212 -11.63 20.39 0.43
CA ASP A 212 -11.29 19.04 0.90
C ASP A 212 -10.39 18.24 -0.07
N GLY A 213 -10.06 18.80 -1.23
CA GLY A 213 -9.18 18.17 -2.23
C GLY A 213 -9.80 16.97 -2.95
N ARG A 214 -11.10 16.71 -2.82
CA ARG A 214 -11.77 15.58 -3.49
C ARG A 214 -11.98 15.86 -4.98
N LEU A 215 -11.83 14.82 -5.79
CA LEU A 215 -12.03 14.87 -7.24
C LEU A 215 -13.50 15.10 -7.57
N THR A 216 -13.86 16.25 -8.13
CA THR A 216 -15.24 16.57 -8.52
C THR A 216 -15.53 16.26 -9.98
N ARG A 217 -14.50 16.30 -10.84
CA ARG A 217 -14.64 16.03 -12.27
C ARG A 217 -13.36 15.46 -12.87
N LEU A 218 -13.49 14.48 -13.74
CA LEU A 218 -12.43 13.92 -14.58
C LEU A 218 -12.92 13.92 -16.03
N GLN A 219 -12.29 14.74 -16.87
CA GLN A 219 -12.66 14.88 -18.27
C GLN A 219 -11.51 14.51 -19.19
N ALA A 220 -11.78 13.72 -20.22
CA ALA A 220 -10.83 13.43 -21.30
C ALA A 220 -11.37 13.88 -22.66
N LEU A 221 -10.57 14.66 -23.37
CA LEU A 221 -10.92 15.30 -24.64
C LEU A 221 -9.96 14.88 -25.75
N ARG A 222 -10.50 14.55 -26.93
CA ARG A 222 -9.76 14.45 -28.19
C ARG A 222 -10.14 15.61 -29.09
N GLY A 223 -9.27 16.61 -29.20
CA GLY A 223 -9.64 17.89 -29.79
C GLY A 223 -10.80 18.51 -29.00
N ASN A 224 -11.97 18.67 -29.66
CA ASN A 224 -13.19 19.17 -29.01
C ASN A 224 -14.18 18.07 -28.62
N ALA A 225 -13.90 16.80 -28.93
CA ALA A 225 -14.78 15.69 -28.62
C ALA A 225 -14.50 15.13 -27.21
N ALA A 226 -15.53 15.04 -26.38
CA ALA A 226 -15.44 14.37 -25.08
C ALA A 226 -15.48 12.86 -25.27
N LEU A 227 -14.39 12.20 -24.85
CA LEU A 227 -14.33 10.74 -24.76
C LEU A 227 -14.88 10.25 -23.42
N GLN A 228 -14.71 11.07 -22.38
CA GLN A 228 -15.17 10.80 -21.02
C GLN A 228 -15.35 12.13 -20.25
N ASP A 229 -16.40 12.27 -19.45
CA ASP A 229 -16.60 13.41 -18.53
C ASP A 229 -17.28 12.91 -17.25
N LEU A 230 -16.49 12.31 -16.35
CA LEU A 230 -16.97 11.77 -15.08
C LEU A 230 -17.13 12.88 -14.05
N ARG A 231 -18.34 13.04 -13.50
CA ARG A 231 -18.68 14.03 -12.47
C ARG A 231 -19.11 13.33 -11.19
N TYR A 232 -18.51 13.74 -10.08
CA TYR A 232 -18.63 13.07 -8.80
C TYR A 232 -19.45 13.91 -7.83
N ALA A 233 -20.38 13.27 -7.14
CA ALA A 233 -21.03 13.82 -5.97
C ALA A 233 -20.68 12.99 -4.75
N TYR A 234 -20.51 13.64 -3.60
CA TYR A 234 -20.11 13.01 -2.35
C TYR A 234 -21.08 13.34 -1.22
N ASP A 235 -21.17 12.45 -0.24
CA ASP A 235 -21.70 12.80 1.07
C ASP A 235 -20.63 13.56 1.91
N PRO A 236 -20.96 14.07 3.10
CA PRO A 236 -19.99 14.79 3.93
C PRO A 236 -18.76 13.96 4.35
N VAL A 237 -18.90 12.65 4.53
CA VAL A 237 -17.79 11.77 4.97
C VAL A 237 -16.91 11.34 3.79
N GLY A 238 -17.39 11.49 2.56
CA GLY A 238 -16.64 11.26 1.33
C GLY A 238 -17.04 10.02 0.56
N ASN A 239 -18.17 9.39 0.89
CA ASN A 239 -18.71 8.32 0.06
C ASN A 239 -19.22 8.91 -1.26
N VAL A 240 -18.95 8.21 -2.37
CA VAL A 240 -19.39 8.64 -3.70
C VAL A 240 -20.89 8.37 -3.85
N LEU A 241 -21.71 9.41 -3.92
CA LEU A 241 -23.17 9.30 -4.09
C LEU A 241 -23.60 9.13 -5.55
N SER A 242 -22.85 9.68 -6.49
CA SER A 242 -23.11 9.48 -7.91
C SER A 242 -21.89 9.75 -8.78
N ILE A 243 -21.85 9.04 -9.91
CA ILE A 243 -20.89 9.28 -10.99
C ILE A 243 -21.70 9.44 -12.29
N GLU A 244 -21.70 10.65 -12.84
CA GLU A 244 -22.29 10.95 -14.15
C GLU A 244 -21.20 10.99 -15.22
N ASP A 245 -21.38 10.29 -16.33
CA ASP A 245 -20.53 10.40 -17.52
C ASP A 245 -21.18 11.33 -18.55
N ALA A 246 -20.95 12.63 -18.39
CA ALA A 246 -21.58 13.69 -19.18
C ALA A 246 -21.11 13.74 -20.65
N ALA A 247 -20.15 12.89 -21.04
CA ALA A 247 -19.77 12.69 -22.44
C ALA A 247 -20.81 11.86 -23.21
N LEU A 248 -21.64 11.08 -22.51
CA LEU A 248 -22.65 10.21 -23.12
C LEU A 248 -24.01 10.90 -23.22
N PRO A 249 -24.76 10.68 -24.33
CA PRO A 249 -26.12 11.19 -24.43
C PRO A 249 -27.09 10.33 -23.62
N ILE A 250 -28.20 10.95 -23.21
CA ILE A 250 -29.36 10.23 -22.67
C ILE A 250 -29.96 9.38 -23.79
N ARG A 251 -30.29 8.13 -23.48
CA ARG A 251 -30.88 7.18 -24.42
C ARG A 251 -32.28 6.78 -24.00
N HIS A 252 -33.05 6.31 -24.97
CA HIS A 252 -34.37 5.75 -24.75
C HIS A 252 -34.42 4.35 -25.38
N PHE A 253 -34.73 3.35 -24.58
CA PHE A 253 -34.86 1.97 -25.03
C PHE A 253 -35.91 1.24 -24.19
N ALA A 254 -36.74 0.38 -24.81
CA ALA A 254 -37.80 -0.38 -24.14
C ALA A 254 -38.68 0.47 -23.18
N ASN A 255 -39.08 1.67 -23.61
CA ASN A 255 -39.83 2.66 -22.82
C ASN A 255 -39.14 3.14 -21.52
N GLN A 256 -37.85 2.92 -21.38
CA GLN A 256 -37.02 3.45 -20.30
C GLN A 256 -36.22 4.66 -20.78
N ARG A 257 -36.01 5.63 -19.89
CA ARG A 257 -35.02 6.70 -20.05
C ARG A 257 -33.74 6.24 -19.36
N ILE A 258 -32.64 6.18 -20.11
CA ILE A 258 -31.35 5.68 -19.68
C ILE A 258 -30.40 6.86 -19.62
N GLU A 259 -30.13 7.31 -18.40
CA GLU A 259 -29.21 8.40 -18.12
C GLU A 259 -27.81 7.82 -17.87
N PRO A 260 -26.73 8.50 -18.28
CA PRO A 260 -25.36 8.03 -18.06
C PRO A 260 -24.88 8.32 -16.63
N VAL A 261 -25.75 8.12 -15.64
CA VAL A 261 -25.48 8.38 -14.23
C VAL A 261 -25.64 7.10 -13.42
N ASN A 262 -24.63 6.80 -12.62
CA ASN A 262 -24.72 5.81 -11.57
C ASN A 262 -25.02 6.51 -10.24
N ARG A 263 -25.87 5.91 -9.42
CA ARG A 263 -26.21 6.43 -8.07
C ARG A 263 -26.02 5.36 -7.03
N TYR A 264 -25.55 5.77 -5.87
CA TYR A 264 -25.15 4.88 -4.79
C TYR A 264 -25.78 5.33 -3.47
N ALA A 265 -26.20 4.37 -2.66
CA ALA A 265 -26.64 4.60 -1.29
C ALA A 265 -25.84 3.73 -0.34
N TYR A 266 -25.62 4.26 0.87
CA TYR A 266 -24.82 3.62 1.90
C TYR A 266 -25.61 3.52 3.20
N ASP A 267 -25.28 2.53 4.01
CA ASP A 267 -25.73 2.49 5.40
C ASP A 267 -24.87 3.38 6.32
N SER A 268 -25.15 3.36 7.62
CA SER A 268 -24.41 4.14 8.61
C SER A 268 -22.95 3.70 8.81
N LEU A 269 -22.59 2.50 8.35
CA LEU A 269 -21.22 1.97 8.37
C LEU A 269 -20.47 2.29 7.05
N SER A 270 -21.10 3.06 6.16
CA SER A 270 -20.60 3.35 4.81
C SER A 270 -20.47 2.11 3.92
N GLN A 271 -21.23 1.05 4.20
CA GLN A 271 -21.35 -0.11 3.32
C GLN A 271 -22.33 0.23 2.18
N LEU A 272 -21.99 -0.17 0.95
CA LEU A 272 -22.82 0.10 -0.23
C LEU A 272 -24.09 -0.76 -0.20
N ILE A 273 -25.26 -0.17 0.04
CA ILE A 273 -26.53 -0.92 0.14
C ILE A 273 -27.37 -0.88 -1.15
N GLU A 274 -27.16 0.12 -2.00
CA GLU A 274 -27.86 0.22 -3.27
C GLU A 274 -26.96 0.85 -4.35
N ALA A 275 -27.05 0.32 -5.57
CA ALA A 275 -26.47 0.94 -6.75
C ALA A 275 -27.44 0.89 -7.93
N THR A 276 -27.57 1.99 -8.66
CA THR A 276 -28.32 2.06 -9.92
C THR A 276 -27.41 2.55 -11.04
N GLY A 277 -27.71 2.13 -12.26
CA GLY A 277 -26.96 2.48 -13.46
C GLY A 277 -27.59 1.88 -14.69
N TRP A 278 -26.79 1.64 -15.72
CA TRP A 278 -27.23 0.98 -16.94
C TRP A 278 -26.25 -0.10 -17.40
N GLU A 279 -26.78 -1.09 -18.12
CA GLU A 279 -26.05 -2.28 -18.55
C GLU A 279 -26.52 -2.76 -19.93
N ALA A 280 -25.84 -3.77 -20.49
CA ALA A 280 -26.26 -4.44 -21.72
C ALA A 280 -27.58 -5.20 -21.52
N GLY A 281 -28.49 -5.13 -22.50
CA GLY A 281 -29.81 -5.74 -22.45
C GLY A 281 -29.88 -7.16 -23.05
N GLY A 282 -30.42 -8.10 -22.28
CA GLY A 282 -30.69 -9.50 -22.61
C GLY A 282 -29.86 -10.49 -21.76
N PRO A 283 -30.48 -11.56 -21.19
CA PRO A 283 -29.77 -12.56 -20.42
C PRO A 283 -29.15 -13.61 -21.35
N ASN A 284 -27.92 -14.01 -21.04
CA ASN A 284 -27.07 -14.97 -21.75
C ASN A 284 -26.38 -14.43 -22.99
N LYS A 285 -25.19 -13.83 -22.85
CA LYS A 285 -23.95 -14.27 -23.54
C LYS A 285 -22.66 -13.68 -22.91
N GLY A 286 -22.41 -13.78 -21.59
CA GLY A 286 -21.10 -13.44 -20.98
C GLY A 286 -20.51 -12.07 -21.43
N PRO A 287 -19.18 -11.87 -21.34
CA PRO A 287 -18.52 -10.67 -21.87
C PRO A 287 -18.36 -10.75 -23.40
N GLN A 288 -19.46 -10.98 -24.13
CA GLN A 288 -19.37 -11.02 -25.59
C GLN A 288 -19.04 -9.65 -26.18
N PHE A 289 -18.18 -9.71 -27.19
CA PHE A 289 -17.81 -8.57 -28.02
C PHE A 289 -19.04 -7.95 -28.68
N SER A 290 -19.15 -6.63 -28.56
CA SER A 290 -20.14 -5.80 -29.25
C SER A 290 -19.39 -4.73 -30.07
N PRO A 291 -19.81 -4.42 -31.31
CA PRO A 291 -19.20 -3.33 -32.07
C PRO A 291 -19.46 -1.97 -31.39
N LEU A 292 -18.65 -0.95 -31.64
CA LEU A 292 -18.90 0.39 -31.06
C LEU A 292 -20.21 1.03 -31.57
N ASP A 293 -20.61 0.72 -32.80
CA ASP A 293 -21.83 1.21 -33.45
C ASP A 293 -23.10 0.45 -33.01
N ASP A 294 -23.03 -0.36 -31.95
CA ASP A 294 -24.05 -1.35 -31.66
C ASP A 294 -25.43 -0.74 -31.30
N PRO A 295 -26.51 -1.11 -32.04
CA PRO A 295 -27.89 -0.84 -31.65
C PRO A 295 -28.40 -1.74 -30.50
N VAL A 296 -27.54 -2.52 -29.85
CA VAL A 296 -27.93 -3.45 -28.77
C VAL A 296 -28.77 -2.77 -27.69
N PRO A 297 -29.83 -3.46 -27.22
CA PRO A 297 -30.60 -3.07 -26.06
C PRO A 297 -29.71 -2.63 -24.90
N ARG A 298 -29.96 -1.46 -24.34
CA ARG A 298 -29.43 -1.06 -23.02
C ARG A 298 -30.61 -0.94 -22.09
N ALA A 299 -30.43 -1.24 -20.82
CA ALA A 299 -31.48 -1.02 -19.84
C ALA A 299 -30.89 -0.53 -18.53
N ASN A 300 -31.73 0.11 -17.72
CA ASN A 300 -31.33 0.46 -16.36
C ASN A 300 -31.27 -0.81 -15.52
N TYR A 301 -30.36 -0.82 -14.54
CA TYR A 301 -30.31 -1.82 -13.50
C TYR A 301 -30.45 -1.18 -12.11
N ARG A 302 -30.88 -1.98 -11.13
CA ARG A 302 -30.78 -1.70 -9.70
C ARG A 302 -30.22 -2.90 -8.97
N GLN A 303 -29.17 -2.69 -8.20
CA GLN A 303 -28.52 -3.67 -7.34
C GLN A 303 -28.77 -3.29 -5.88
N THR A 304 -29.28 -4.23 -5.08
CA THR A 304 -29.45 -4.07 -3.63
C THR A 304 -28.58 -5.10 -2.91
N TYR A 305 -27.80 -4.64 -1.93
CA TYR A 305 -26.80 -5.42 -1.24
C TYR A 305 -27.21 -5.63 0.22
N HIS A 306 -27.19 -6.87 0.71
CA HIS A 306 -27.53 -7.20 2.08
C HIS A 306 -26.36 -7.85 2.81
N TYR A 307 -25.94 -7.19 3.89
CA TYR A 307 -24.83 -7.62 4.73
C TYR A 307 -25.33 -8.26 6.03
N ASP A 308 -24.56 -9.18 6.58
CA ASP A 308 -24.71 -9.58 7.98
C ASP A 308 -23.99 -8.61 8.94
N ALA A 309 -24.11 -8.85 10.24
CA ALA A 309 -23.45 -8.05 11.26
C ALA A 309 -21.90 -8.20 11.27
N GLY A 310 -21.36 -9.22 10.60
CA GLY A 310 -19.92 -9.43 10.41
C GLY A 310 -19.37 -8.76 9.15
N GLY A 311 -20.21 -8.05 8.39
CA GLY A 311 -19.84 -7.39 7.13
C GLY A 311 -19.71 -8.35 5.95
N ASN A 312 -20.25 -9.58 6.04
CA ASN A 312 -20.34 -10.46 4.88
C ASN A 312 -21.47 -9.99 3.98
N LEU A 313 -21.18 -9.68 2.72
CA LEU A 313 -22.22 -9.52 1.71
C LEU A 313 -22.85 -10.88 1.41
N LEU A 314 -24.08 -11.09 1.85
CA LEU A 314 -24.78 -12.37 1.74
C LEU A 314 -25.75 -12.41 0.56
N GLU A 315 -26.32 -11.29 0.16
CA GLU A 315 -27.29 -11.28 -0.94
C GLU A 315 -27.11 -10.07 -1.84
N LEU A 316 -27.07 -10.32 -3.14
CA LEU A 316 -27.25 -9.33 -4.18
C LEU A 316 -28.60 -9.59 -4.85
N THR A 317 -29.52 -8.65 -4.73
CA THR A 317 -30.71 -8.60 -5.59
C THR A 317 -30.39 -7.73 -6.80
N HIS A 318 -30.51 -8.29 -8.00
CA HIS A 318 -30.27 -7.58 -9.25
C HIS A 318 -31.57 -7.45 -10.04
N GLU A 319 -32.05 -6.22 -10.22
CA GLU A 319 -33.20 -5.87 -11.03
C GLU A 319 -32.68 -5.24 -12.34
N GLY A 320 -32.62 -6.04 -13.41
CA GLY A 320 -32.05 -5.62 -14.68
C GLY A 320 -32.17 -6.72 -15.73
N PRO A 321 -31.78 -6.44 -16.98
CA PRO A 321 -31.72 -7.46 -18.03
C PRO A 321 -30.67 -8.55 -17.80
N GLN A 322 -29.63 -8.30 -16.99
CA GLN A 322 -28.60 -9.29 -16.65
C GLN A 322 -28.98 -10.07 -15.38
N SER A 323 -28.30 -11.20 -15.14
CA SER A 323 -28.59 -12.09 -14.01
C SER A 323 -27.38 -12.21 -13.08
N HIS A 324 -27.12 -11.15 -12.31
CA HIS A 324 -26.02 -11.08 -11.33
C HIS A 324 -26.45 -11.43 -9.89
N GLY A 325 -27.75 -11.58 -9.67
CA GLY A 325 -28.27 -11.88 -8.34
C GLY A 325 -27.75 -13.22 -7.82
N HIS A 326 -27.38 -13.24 -6.54
CA HIS A 326 -26.92 -14.46 -5.88
C HIS A 326 -27.17 -14.34 -4.37
N ARG A 327 -27.15 -15.50 -3.70
CA ARG A 327 -27.24 -15.61 -2.25
C ARG A 327 -26.11 -16.50 -1.76
N LEU A 328 -25.39 -16.03 -0.75
CA LEU A 328 -24.38 -16.73 0.01
C LEU A 328 -24.89 -17.00 1.42
N VAL A 329 -24.31 -17.99 2.06
CA VAL A 329 -24.49 -18.28 3.49
C VAL A 329 -23.11 -18.18 4.13
N ALA A 330 -23.02 -17.49 5.25
CA ALA A 330 -21.82 -17.49 6.10
C ALA A 330 -21.82 -18.71 7.02
N ALA A 331 -20.65 -19.30 7.23
CA ALA A 331 -20.47 -20.34 8.23
C ALA A 331 -20.79 -19.80 9.63
N ALA A 332 -21.33 -20.66 10.52
CA ALA A 332 -21.84 -20.23 11.83
C ALA A 332 -20.81 -19.51 12.73
N HIS A 333 -19.51 -19.76 12.53
CA HIS A 333 -18.43 -19.31 13.41
C HIS A 333 -17.25 -18.65 12.68
N SER A 334 -17.40 -18.28 11.40
CA SER A 334 -16.35 -17.63 10.59
C SER A 334 -16.97 -16.79 9.47
N ASN A 335 -16.17 -16.01 8.76
CA ASN A 335 -16.59 -15.20 7.61
C ASN A 335 -16.48 -15.96 6.26
N ARG A 336 -16.22 -17.27 6.32
CA ARG A 336 -16.26 -18.17 5.16
C ARG A 336 -17.69 -18.23 4.63
N CYS A 337 -17.87 -17.94 3.33
CA CYS A 337 -19.18 -17.95 2.69
C CYS A 337 -19.20 -18.90 1.49
N LEU A 338 -20.31 -19.62 1.34
CA LEU A 338 -20.59 -20.49 0.20
C LEU A 338 -21.95 -20.14 -0.43
N PRO A 339 -22.13 -20.35 -1.74
CA PRO A 339 -23.35 -19.99 -2.44
C PRO A 339 -24.48 -20.97 -2.12
N VAL A 340 -25.70 -20.48 -2.25
CA VAL A 340 -26.90 -21.31 -2.28
C VAL A 340 -27.04 -21.88 -3.69
N LEU A 341 -26.93 -23.20 -3.81
CA LEU A 341 -26.97 -23.90 -5.09
C LEU A 341 -28.32 -24.57 -5.25
N GLU A 342 -29.02 -24.28 -6.35
CA GLU A 342 -30.34 -24.88 -6.67
C GLU A 342 -31.36 -24.77 -5.52
N GLY A 343 -31.28 -23.69 -4.74
CA GLY A 343 -32.16 -23.45 -3.59
C GLY A 343 -31.75 -24.18 -2.30
N VAL A 344 -30.65 -24.95 -2.31
CA VAL A 344 -30.11 -25.65 -1.15
C VAL A 344 -29.03 -24.80 -0.48
N GLU A 345 -29.20 -24.52 0.81
CA GLU A 345 -28.20 -23.84 1.62
C GLU A 345 -27.07 -24.80 2.02
N PRO A 346 -25.81 -24.33 2.01
CA PRO A 346 -24.67 -25.14 2.43
C PRO A 346 -24.73 -25.44 3.93
N GLY A 347 -24.54 -26.70 4.30
CA GLY A 347 -24.39 -27.14 5.68
C GLY A 347 -22.92 -27.13 6.14
N GLU A 348 -22.66 -27.53 7.39
CA GLU A 348 -21.30 -27.59 7.95
C GLU A 348 -20.35 -28.49 7.14
N GLU A 349 -20.86 -29.58 6.57
CA GLU A 349 -20.06 -30.47 5.71
C GLU A 349 -19.61 -29.77 4.43
N ASP A 350 -20.46 -28.94 3.84
CA ASP A 350 -20.13 -28.19 2.64
C ASP A 350 -19.03 -27.17 2.93
N PHE A 351 -19.06 -26.49 4.09
CA PHE A 351 -17.98 -25.60 4.51
C PHE A 351 -16.68 -26.36 4.78
N ARG A 352 -16.74 -27.56 5.37
CA ARG A 352 -15.54 -28.39 5.61
C ARG A 352 -14.89 -28.85 4.31
N ARG A 353 -15.68 -29.09 3.26
CA ARG A 353 -15.20 -29.45 1.91
C ARG A 353 -14.89 -28.23 1.04
N GLY A 354 -15.45 -27.08 1.38
CA GLY A 354 -15.33 -25.84 0.62
C GLY A 354 -14.06 -25.05 0.94
N PHE A 355 -13.46 -25.24 2.12
CA PHE A 355 -12.28 -24.51 2.56
C PHE A 355 -11.24 -25.42 3.19
N ASP A 356 -9.95 -25.12 3.00
CA ASP A 356 -8.88 -25.80 3.72
C ASP A 356 -8.72 -25.28 5.17
N GLY A 357 -7.74 -25.85 5.90
CA GLY A 357 -7.43 -25.45 7.27
C GLY A 357 -7.13 -23.96 7.42
N ASN A 358 -6.43 -23.38 6.43
CA ASN A 358 -6.06 -21.98 6.41
C ASN A 358 -7.16 -21.07 5.84
N GLY A 359 -8.32 -21.61 5.49
CA GLY A 359 -9.46 -20.84 5.00
C GLY A 359 -9.40 -20.46 3.52
N ASN A 360 -8.58 -21.13 2.72
CA ASN A 360 -8.62 -20.92 1.28
C ASN A 360 -9.78 -21.69 0.64
N LEU A 361 -10.49 -21.07 -0.31
CA LEU A 361 -11.56 -21.72 -1.05
C LEU A 361 -10.99 -22.87 -1.91
N LEU A 362 -11.62 -24.04 -1.86
CA LEU A 362 -11.18 -25.25 -2.57
C LEU A 362 -11.91 -25.49 -3.90
N ASN A 363 -13.06 -24.85 -4.12
CA ASN A 363 -13.85 -25.00 -5.34
C ASN A 363 -14.39 -23.64 -5.78
N LEU A 364 -14.05 -23.21 -6.99
CA LEU A 364 -14.58 -21.98 -7.57
C LEU A 364 -16.08 -22.12 -7.85
N GLN A 365 -16.47 -23.25 -8.41
CA GLN A 365 -17.86 -23.68 -8.56
C GLN A 365 -17.86 -25.21 -8.66
N PRO A 366 -19.03 -25.88 -8.63
CA PRO A 366 -19.08 -27.33 -8.79
C PRO A 366 -18.29 -27.79 -10.03
N GLY A 367 -17.31 -28.67 -9.82
CA GLY A 367 -16.43 -29.20 -10.88
C GLY A 367 -15.25 -28.29 -11.28
N GLN A 368 -14.94 -27.26 -10.49
CA GLN A 368 -13.76 -26.41 -10.70
C GLN A 368 -12.91 -26.28 -9.44
N ALA A 369 -11.98 -27.21 -9.25
CA ALA A 369 -11.09 -27.24 -8.10
C ALA A 369 -10.05 -26.09 -8.10
N LEU A 370 -9.69 -25.65 -6.90
CA LEU A 370 -8.64 -24.67 -6.60
C LEU A 370 -7.56 -25.35 -5.74
N ALA A 371 -6.29 -25.26 -6.16
CA ALA A 371 -5.16 -25.77 -5.38
C ALA A 371 -4.28 -24.61 -4.88
N TRP A 372 -3.74 -24.78 -3.67
CA TRP A 372 -2.97 -23.76 -2.96
C TRP A 372 -1.61 -24.32 -2.54
N ASP A 373 -0.55 -23.57 -2.77
CA ASP A 373 0.81 -23.95 -2.38
C ASP A 373 1.02 -23.83 -0.85
N PRO A 374 2.16 -24.30 -0.30
CA PRO A 374 2.48 -24.16 1.13
C PRO A 374 2.54 -22.71 1.64
N ARG A 375 2.69 -21.73 0.75
CA ARG A 375 2.71 -20.28 1.05
C ARG A 375 1.33 -19.65 1.04
N ASN A 376 0.28 -20.45 0.88
CA ASN A 376 -1.11 -20.01 0.88
C ASN A 376 -1.47 -19.17 -0.37
N GLN A 377 -0.83 -19.48 -1.51
CA GLN A 377 -1.04 -18.82 -2.81
C GLN A 377 -1.74 -19.79 -3.77
N LEU A 378 -2.68 -19.28 -4.57
CA LEU A 378 -3.41 -20.10 -5.55
C LEU A 378 -2.45 -20.57 -6.64
N CYS A 379 -2.18 -21.86 -6.77
CA CYS A 379 -1.20 -22.40 -7.71
C CYS A 379 -1.83 -23.12 -8.91
N GLU A 380 -3.07 -23.60 -8.80
CA GLU A 380 -3.81 -24.23 -9.90
C GLU A 380 -5.33 -23.96 -9.81
N VAL A 381 -5.94 -23.75 -10.97
CA VAL A 381 -7.39 -23.81 -11.19
C VAL A 381 -7.67 -24.87 -12.25
N ARG A 382 -8.71 -25.68 -12.07
CA ARG A 382 -9.18 -26.66 -13.07
C ARG A 382 -10.52 -26.24 -13.66
N PRO A 383 -10.56 -25.50 -14.79
CA PRO A 383 -11.83 -25.01 -15.33
C PRO A 383 -12.75 -26.10 -15.88
N VAL A 384 -12.18 -27.22 -16.37
CA VAL A 384 -12.94 -28.35 -16.94
C VAL A 384 -12.29 -29.66 -16.49
N GLU A 385 -12.95 -30.35 -15.57
CA GLU A 385 -12.59 -31.72 -15.16
C GLU A 385 -13.21 -32.77 -16.08
N ARG A 386 -12.47 -33.84 -16.39
CA ARG A 386 -12.93 -34.90 -17.30
C ARG A 386 -12.81 -36.29 -16.66
N ASP A 387 -13.89 -37.09 -16.75
CA ASP A 387 -13.93 -38.47 -16.22
C ASP A 387 -12.85 -39.40 -16.79
N SER A 388 -12.40 -39.12 -18.02
CA SER A 388 -11.24 -39.77 -18.63
C SER A 388 -10.46 -38.77 -19.48
N GLY A 389 -9.15 -38.68 -19.28
CA GLY A 389 -8.27 -37.73 -19.97
C GLY A 389 -7.54 -36.78 -19.03
N ILE A 390 -6.97 -35.70 -19.58
CA ILE A 390 -6.32 -34.63 -18.80
C ILE A 390 -7.28 -33.43 -18.75
N ASP A 391 -7.46 -32.86 -17.57
CA ASP A 391 -8.28 -31.66 -17.32
C ASP A 391 -7.71 -30.43 -18.05
N ASP A 392 -8.58 -29.46 -18.33
CA ASP A 392 -8.08 -28.11 -18.63
C ASP A 392 -7.61 -27.49 -17.31
N ARG A 393 -6.50 -26.76 -17.35
CA ARG A 393 -5.91 -26.17 -16.14
C ARG A 393 -5.25 -24.83 -16.40
N GLU A 394 -5.25 -23.98 -15.40
CA GLU A 394 -4.46 -22.75 -15.34
C GLU A 394 -3.59 -22.80 -14.10
N ARG A 395 -2.27 -22.71 -14.28
CA ARG A 395 -1.26 -22.80 -13.23
C ARG A 395 -0.51 -21.49 -13.07
N TYR A 396 -0.11 -21.18 -11.84
CA TYR A 396 0.59 -19.95 -11.50
C TYR A 396 1.85 -20.25 -10.69
N VAL A 397 2.92 -19.50 -10.98
CA VAL A 397 4.19 -19.57 -10.23
C VAL A 397 4.54 -18.18 -9.72
N TYR A 398 4.96 -18.13 -8.46
CA TYR A 398 5.23 -16.89 -7.73
C TYR A 398 6.72 -16.76 -7.38
N GLY A 399 7.21 -15.53 -7.30
CA GLY A 399 8.54 -15.24 -6.76
C GLY A 399 8.57 -15.36 -5.23
N ALA A 400 9.76 -15.17 -4.65
CA ALA A 400 9.91 -15.15 -3.19
C ALA A 400 9.13 -14.02 -2.50
N ASP A 401 8.87 -12.92 -3.20
CA ASP A 401 8.07 -11.78 -2.78
C ASP A 401 6.55 -12.04 -2.80
N GLY A 402 6.14 -13.19 -3.33
CA GLY A 402 4.76 -13.59 -3.48
C GLY A 402 4.06 -13.05 -4.73
N MET A 403 4.78 -12.34 -5.61
CA MET A 403 4.23 -11.82 -6.86
C MET A 403 4.23 -12.89 -7.97
N ARG A 404 3.18 -12.92 -8.79
CA ARG A 404 3.04 -13.87 -9.89
C ARG A 404 4.06 -13.54 -10.99
N LEU A 405 4.90 -14.51 -11.32
CA LEU A 405 5.93 -14.38 -12.36
C LEU A 405 5.63 -15.23 -13.59
N ARG A 406 4.77 -16.25 -13.46
CA ARG A 406 4.39 -17.12 -14.57
C ARG A 406 2.92 -17.55 -14.46
N LYS A 407 2.23 -17.56 -15.59
CA LYS A 407 0.88 -18.12 -15.76
C LYS A 407 0.89 -19.05 -16.97
N VAL A 408 0.39 -20.27 -16.81
CA VAL A 408 0.31 -21.25 -17.89
C VAL A 408 -1.08 -21.85 -17.94
N ARG A 409 -1.77 -21.67 -19.06
CA ARG A 409 -3.06 -22.28 -19.34
C ARG A 409 -2.88 -23.42 -20.33
N GLU A 410 -3.43 -24.57 -19.98
CA GLU A 410 -3.47 -25.76 -20.82
C GLU A 410 -4.93 -26.07 -21.17
N THR A 411 -5.24 -26.08 -22.46
CA THR A 411 -6.60 -26.39 -22.96
C THR A 411 -6.54 -27.54 -23.95
N ARG A 412 -7.37 -28.55 -23.77
CA ARG A 412 -7.48 -29.70 -24.69
C ARG A 412 -8.54 -29.43 -25.75
N SER A 413 -8.12 -29.50 -27.02
CA SER A 413 -9.01 -29.71 -28.16
C SER A 413 -9.04 -31.20 -28.53
N ASN A 414 -10.03 -31.65 -29.31
CA ASN A 414 -10.24 -33.06 -29.69
C ASN A 414 -9.01 -33.77 -30.32
N ALA A 415 -7.94 -33.05 -30.69
CA ALA A 415 -6.72 -33.64 -31.25
C ALA A 415 -5.39 -33.16 -30.63
N ARG A 416 -5.34 -32.05 -29.87
CA ARG A 416 -4.09 -31.41 -29.40
C ARG A 416 -4.26 -30.64 -28.08
N THR A 417 -3.19 -30.59 -27.28
CA THR A 417 -3.06 -29.69 -26.12
C THR A 417 -2.55 -28.33 -26.60
N LEU A 418 -3.31 -27.27 -26.31
CA LEU A 418 -2.93 -25.89 -26.55
C LEU A 418 -2.39 -25.29 -25.25
N LEU A 419 -1.25 -24.60 -25.35
CA LEU A 419 -0.58 -23.96 -24.23
C LEU A 419 -0.56 -22.45 -24.48
N ALA A 420 -1.09 -21.69 -23.53
CA ALA A 420 -0.93 -20.25 -23.45
C ALA A 420 -0.08 -19.93 -22.22
N GLU A 421 1.10 -19.37 -22.42
CA GLU A 421 2.02 -18.99 -21.35
C GLU A 421 2.17 -17.48 -21.30
N THR A 422 2.19 -16.92 -20.10
CA THR A 422 2.54 -15.53 -19.83
C THR A 422 3.62 -15.49 -18.77
N ARG A 423 4.71 -14.79 -19.05
CA ARG A 423 5.81 -14.51 -18.09
C ARG A 423 5.79 -13.03 -17.77
N TYR A 424 5.74 -12.72 -16.49
CA TYR A 424 5.71 -11.35 -15.98
C TYR A 424 7.13 -10.95 -15.59
N LEU A 425 7.63 -9.91 -16.26
CA LEU A 425 8.94 -9.30 -16.04
C LEU A 425 8.75 -7.80 -15.76
N PRO A 426 9.75 -7.10 -15.22
CA PRO A 426 9.67 -5.66 -15.01
C PRO A 426 9.28 -4.94 -16.30
N ASN A 427 8.08 -4.32 -16.28
CA ASN A 427 7.46 -3.58 -17.38
C ASN A 427 7.21 -4.35 -18.68
N LEU A 428 7.26 -5.69 -18.65
CA LEU A 428 7.17 -6.51 -19.85
C LEU A 428 6.45 -7.83 -19.55
N GLU A 429 5.49 -8.18 -20.37
CA GLU A 429 4.95 -9.54 -20.42
C GLU A 429 5.39 -10.24 -21.69
N LEU A 430 5.84 -11.49 -21.55
CA LEU A 430 6.12 -12.37 -22.68
C LEU A 430 5.00 -13.38 -22.79
N ARG A 431 4.23 -13.33 -23.87
CA ARG A 431 3.06 -14.17 -24.12
C ARG A 431 3.32 -15.10 -25.31
N ASN A 432 3.19 -16.40 -25.07
CA ASN A 432 3.36 -17.42 -26.09
C ASN A 432 2.09 -18.26 -26.19
N HIS A 433 1.62 -18.54 -27.41
CA HIS A 433 0.46 -19.40 -27.62
C HIS A 433 0.75 -20.49 -28.67
N SER A 434 0.89 -21.74 -28.21
CA SER A 434 1.31 -22.86 -29.06
C SER A 434 0.30 -23.23 -30.15
N GLY A 435 -0.98 -22.88 -29.96
CA GLY A 435 -2.03 -23.17 -30.94
C GLY A 435 -2.02 -22.26 -32.16
N THR A 436 -1.64 -21.00 -31.97
CA THR A 436 -1.58 -19.97 -33.03
C THR A 436 -0.15 -19.74 -33.52
N GLY A 437 0.86 -20.16 -32.75
CA GLY A 437 2.26 -19.81 -32.99
C GLY A 437 2.59 -18.38 -32.58
N GLU A 438 1.70 -17.70 -31.87
CA GLU A 438 1.89 -16.32 -31.44
C GLU A 438 3.01 -16.21 -30.43
N VAL A 439 3.91 -15.24 -30.66
CA VAL A 439 4.94 -14.79 -29.74
C VAL A 439 4.80 -13.27 -29.62
N LEU A 440 4.28 -12.83 -28.49
CA LEU A 440 3.89 -11.44 -28.23
C LEU A 440 4.62 -10.89 -27.01
N GLN A 441 5.14 -9.69 -27.16
CA GLN A 441 5.62 -8.85 -26.08
C GLN A 441 4.57 -7.79 -25.75
N VAL A 442 4.17 -7.69 -24.48
CA VAL A 442 3.31 -6.60 -23.99
C VAL A 442 4.16 -5.68 -23.12
N ILE A 443 4.56 -4.55 -23.68
CA ILE A 443 5.32 -3.53 -22.95
C ILE A 443 4.35 -2.66 -22.18
N SER A 444 4.50 -2.59 -20.85
CA SER A 444 3.64 -1.78 -19.98
C SER A 444 4.38 -0.54 -19.49
N VAL A 445 3.81 0.64 -19.73
CA VAL A 445 4.37 1.93 -19.33
C VAL A 445 3.34 2.73 -18.56
N GLN A 446 3.67 3.16 -17.34
CA GLN A 446 2.85 4.14 -16.63
C GLN A 446 3.19 5.55 -17.15
N ALA A 447 2.27 6.18 -17.86
CA ALA A 447 2.44 7.47 -18.52
C ALA A 447 1.60 8.56 -17.85
N GLY A 448 1.87 8.82 -16.57
CA GLY A 448 1.06 9.72 -15.75
C GLY A 448 -0.15 9.01 -15.14
N ARG A 449 -1.37 9.49 -15.40
CA ARG A 449 -2.62 8.84 -14.97
C ARG A 449 -2.97 7.62 -15.83
N SER A 450 -2.65 7.68 -17.11
CA SER A 450 -2.88 6.57 -18.04
C SER A 450 -1.76 5.54 -17.97
N SER A 451 -2.12 4.25 -17.99
CA SER A 451 -1.20 3.20 -18.40
C SER A 451 -1.25 3.06 -19.92
N VAL A 452 -0.11 2.73 -20.53
CA VAL A 452 0.00 2.44 -21.96
C VAL A 452 0.55 1.04 -22.11
N GLN A 453 -0.17 0.18 -22.84
CA GLN A 453 0.31 -1.13 -23.25
C GLN A 453 0.67 -1.11 -24.72
N VAL A 454 1.85 -1.61 -25.08
CA VAL A 454 2.25 -1.78 -26.48
C VAL A 454 2.30 -3.26 -26.81
N LEU A 455 1.54 -3.66 -27.82
CA LEU A 455 1.56 -5.01 -28.35
C LEU A 455 2.59 -5.11 -29.46
N HIS A 456 3.69 -5.82 -29.20
CA HIS A 456 4.80 -6.03 -30.13
C HIS A 456 4.94 -7.54 -30.43
N TRP A 457 4.50 -7.96 -31.60
CA TRP A 457 4.64 -9.34 -32.06
C TRP A 457 6.03 -9.60 -32.63
N GLU A 458 6.66 -10.67 -32.15
CA GLU A 458 7.83 -11.29 -32.79
C GLU A 458 7.41 -12.24 -33.91
N SER A 459 6.21 -12.82 -33.78
CA SER A 459 5.53 -13.54 -34.85
C SER A 459 4.80 -12.59 -35.81
N GLU A 460 4.16 -13.12 -36.85
CA GLU A 460 3.21 -12.34 -37.63
C GLU A 460 2.03 -11.91 -36.72
N PRO A 461 1.63 -10.62 -36.71
CA PRO A 461 0.44 -10.18 -36.01
C PRO A 461 -0.82 -10.86 -36.56
N PRO A 462 -1.87 -11.02 -35.75
CA PRO A 462 -3.15 -11.55 -36.24
C PRO A 462 -3.74 -10.74 -37.39
N ASP A 463 -4.53 -11.41 -38.24
CA ASP A 463 -5.20 -10.78 -39.37
C ASP A 463 -5.97 -9.52 -38.98
N GLY A 464 -5.72 -8.42 -39.70
CA GLY A 464 -6.35 -7.12 -39.45
C GLY A 464 -5.71 -6.30 -38.33
N MET A 465 -4.63 -6.79 -37.71
CA MET A 465 -3.86 -6.03 -36.71
C MET A 465 -2.50 -5.59 -37.26
N GLY A 466 -2.11 -4.36 -36.91
CA GLY A 466 -0.75 -3.89 -37.11
C GLY A 466 0.16 -4.32 -35.96
N ASN A 467 1.46 -4.40 -36.22
CA ASN A 467 2.45 -4.54 -35.15
C ASN A 467 2.64 -3.21 -34.38
N ASP A 468 3.30 -3.26 -33.23
CA ASP A 468 3.61 -2.10 -32.38
C ASP A 468 2.37 -1.27 -32.02
N GLN A 469 1.28 -1.94 -31.67
CA GLN A 469 0.03 -1.28 -31.34
C GLN A 469 0.10 -0.68 -29.94
N TYR A 470 0.08 0.66 -29.85
CA TYR A 470 -0.03 1.38 -28.57
C TYR A 470 -1.51 1.47 -28.16
N ARG A 471 -1.78 1.09 -26.91
CA ARG A 471 -3.10 1.10 -26.29
C ARG A 471 -3.05 1.96 -25.04
N TYR A 472 -3.64 3.14 -25.11
CA TYR A 472 -3.74 4.09 -23.99
C TYR A 472 -4.98 3.77 -23.18
N HIS A 473 -4.79 3.44 -21.90
CA HIS A 473 -5.87 3.15 -20.98
C HIS A 473 -6.33 4.45 -20.30
N LEU A 474 -7.60 4.82 -20.50
CA LEU A 474 -8.25 5.85 -19.70
C LEU A 474 -8.94 5.19 -18.53
N THR A 475 -8.65 5.69 -17.34
CA THR A 475 -9.11 5.09 -16.09
C THR A 475 -10.07 6.00 -15.34
N ASP A 476 -10.98 5.38 -14.58
CA ASP A 476 -11.76 6.10 -13.57
C ASP A 476 -10.90 6.47 -12.34
N HIS A 477 -11.53 6.97 -11.28
CA HIS A 477 -10.86 7.35 -10.03
C HIS A 477 -10.30 6.17 -9.24
N LEU A 478 -10.77 4.94 -9.49
CA LEU A 478 -10.27 3.71 -8.88
C LEU A 478 -9.16 3.04 -9.70
N GLY A 479 -8.89 3.54 -10.90
CA GLY A 479 -7.93 2.94 -11.84
C GLY A 479 -8.56 1.89 -12.75
N SER A 480 -9.88 1.70 -12.75
CA SER A 480 -10.55 0.79 -13.68
C SER A 480 -10.40 1.33 -15.09
N SER A 481 -9.89 0.50 -16.01
CA SER A 481 -9.78 0.84 -17.43
C SER A 481 -11.19 1.02 -18.00
N THR A 482 -11.56 2.22 -18.41
CA THR A 482 -12.91 2.51 -18.97
C THR A 482 -12.89 2.57 -20.49
N LEU A 483 -11.79 3.07 -21.07
CA LEU A 483 -11.54 3.08 -22.51
C LEU A 483 -10.10 2.61 -22.80
N GLU A 484 -9.91 1.95 -23.94
CA GLU A 484 -8.62 1.82 -24.60
C GLU A 484 -8.63 2.64 -25.88
N LEU A 485 -7.60 3.48 -26.08
CA LEU A 485 -7.43 4.28 -27.29
C LEU A 485 -6.15 3.90 -28.03
N ASP A 486 -6.13 4.09 -29.34
CA ASP A 486 -4.92 3.93 -30.13
C ASP A 486 -4.04 5.20 -30.18
N CYS A 487 -3.05 5.19 -31.07
CA CYS A 487 -2.11 6.29 -31.29
C CYS A 487 -2.74 7.57 -31.81
N ASP A 488 -3.91 7.48 -32.45
CA ASP A 488 -4.64 8.60 -33.01
C ASP A 488 -5.75 9.09 -32.05
N GLY A 489 -5.85 8.44 -30.88
CA GLY A 489 -6.89 8.69 -29.89
C GLY A 489 -8.24 8.10 -30.29
N GLU A 490 -8.29 7.20 -31.27
CA GLU A 490 -9.50 6.47 -31.63
C GLU A 490 -9.80 5.35 -30.64
N VAL A 491 -11.09 5.14 -30.35
CA VAL A 491 -11.52 4.14 -29.36
C VAL A 491 -11.31 2.74 -29.92
N ILE A 492 -10.50 1.95 -29.23
CA ILE A 492 -10.32 0.52 -29.48
C ILE A 492 -11.43 -0.26 -28.78
N SER A 493 -11.59 -0.03 -27.48
CA SER A 493 -12.58 -0.71 -26.64
C SER A 493 -13.09 0.20 -25.54
N GLN A 494 -14.29 -0.11 -25.05
CA GLN A 494 -14.92 0.56 -23.91
C GLN A 494 -15.55 -0.50 -23.00
N GLU A 495 -15.35 -0.34 -21.69
CA GLU A 495 -15.90 -1.24 -20.68
C GLU A 495 -16.49 -0.43 -19.53
N ARG A 496 -17.63 -0.89 -18.99
CA ARG A 496 -18.26 -0.36 -17.79
C ARG A 496 -18.46 -1.48 -16.79
N TYR A 497 -18.33 -1.15 -15.52
CA TYR A 497 -18.38 -2.10 -14.42
C TYR A 497 -19.56 -1.79 -13.49
N HIS A 498 -20.12 -2.85 -12.92
CA HIS A 498 -20.87 -2.75 -11.68
C HIS A 498 -19.94 -2.38 -10.53
N PRO A 499 -20.48 -1.89 -9.39
CA PRO A 499 -19.66 -1.37 -8.29
C PRO A 499 -18.55 -2.30 -7.80
N TYR A 500 -18.80 -3.59 -7.78
CA TYR A 500 -17.85 -4.59 -7.31
C TYR A 500 -17.05 -5.28 -8.44
N GLY A 501 -17.09 -4.77 -9.67
CA GLY A 501 -16.16 -5.15 -10.73
C GLY A 501 -16.62 -6.19 -11.75
N THR A 502 -17.87 -6.68 -11.68
CA THR A 502 -18.46 -7.42 -12.81
C THR A 502 -18.71 -6.46 -13.98
N THR A 503 -18.57 -6.94 -15.22
CA THR A 503 -18.76 -6.11 -16.42
C THR A 503 -20.25 -5.84 -16.66
N ALA A 504 -20.67 -4.57 -16.58
CA ALA A 504 -22.03 -4.14 -16.90
C ALA A 504 -22.25 -3.98 -18.43
N TRP A 505 -21.22 -3.54 -19.14
CA TRP A 505 -21.25 -3.39 -20.60
C TRP A 505 -19.83 -3.40 -21.18
N PHE A 506 -19.66 -3.99 -22.37
CA PHE A 506 -18.38 -4.05 -23.09
C PHE A 506 -18.59 -3.94 -24.58
N ALA A 507 -17.75 -3.15 -25.26
CA ALA A 507 -17.71 -3.06 -26.71
C ALA A 507 -16.29 -2.77 -27.21
N GLY A 508 -16.04 -3.05 -28.48
CA GLY A 508 -14.82 -2.65 -29.17
C GLY A 508 -15.00 -2.55 -30.68
N ARG A 509 -14.02 -1.99 -31.39
CA ARG A 509 -14.09 -1.84 -32.84
C ARG A 509 -13.79 -3.13 -33.63
N GLY A 510 -13.20 -4.13 -32.97
CA GLY A 510 -12.96 -5.46 -33.54
C GLY A 510 -12.77 -6.52 -32.45
N GLU A 511 -13.31 -7.73 -32.66
CA GLU A 511 -13.29 -8.80 -31.66
C GLU A 511 -11.88 -9.24 -31.30
N VAL A 512 -11.04 -9.41 -32.33
CA VAL A 512 -9.63 -9.78 -32.18
C VAL A 512 -8.88 -8.71 -31.38
N GLU A 513 -8.98 -7.45 -31.77
CA GLU A 513 -8.31 -6.34 -31.09
C GLU A 513 -8.80 -6.12 -29.64
N ALA A 514 -10.09 -6.37 -29.38
CA ALA A 514 -10.68 -6.30 -28.05
C ALA A 514 -10.24 -7.45 -27.13
N SER A 515 -9.87 -8.61 -27.69
CA SER A 515 -9.46 -9.80 -26.93
C SER A 515 -8.12 -9.61 -26.19
N TYR A 516 -7.26 -8.68 -26.63
CA TYR A 516 -5.98 -8.37 -25.99
C TYR A 516 -6.11 -7.52 -24.72
N ARG A 517 -7.33 -7.07 -24.38
CA ARG A 517 -7.61 -6.31 -23.15
C ARG A 517 -7.60 -7.23 -21.92
N THR A 518 -6.49 -7.23 -21.19
CA THR A 518 -6.33 -8.02 -19.95
C THR A 518 -6.51 -7.22 -18.68
N VAL A 519 -6.06 -5.96 -18.64
CA VAL A 519 -6.23 -5.04 -17.50
C VAL A 519 -7.61 -4.38 -17.56
N ARG A 520 -8.40 -4.54 -16.50
CA ARG A 520 -9.83 -4.15 -16.45
C ARG A 520 -10.17 -3.36 -15.18
N TYR A 521 -10.97 -3.94 -14.28
CA TYR A 521 -11.43 -3.31 -13.05
C TYR A 521 -10.28 -3.03 -12.07
N SER A 522 -10.28 -1.84 -11.45
CA SER A 522 -9.27 -1.39 -10.48
C SER A 522 -7.80 -1.55 -10.94
N GLY A 523 -7.56 -1.48 -12.25
CA GLY A 523 -6.22 -1.67 -12.83
C GLY A 523 -5.68 -3.09 -12.72
N LYS A 524 -6.54 -4.09 -12.48
CA LYS A 524 -6.14 -5.49 -12.30
C LYS A 524 -6.39 -6.34 -13.52
N GLU A 525 -5.55 -7.34 -13.69
CA GLU A 525 -5.70 -8.36 -14.73
C GLU A 525 -6.88 -9.28 -14.38
N ARG A 526 -7.78 -9.49 -15.34
CA ARG A 526 -8.81 -10.52 -15.25
C ARG A 526 -8.35 -11.77 -15.99
N ASP A 527 -8.13 -12.85 -15.26
CA ASP A 527 -7.70 -14.12 -15.81
C ASP A 527 -8.82 -14.84 -16.58
N ALA A 528 -8.47 -15.87 -17.35
CA ALA A 528 -9.45 -16.64 -18.13
C ALA A 528 -10.46 -17.38 -17.23
N THR A 529 -10.12 -17.58 -15.97
CA THR A 529 -10.98 -18.12 -14.90
C THR A 529 -12.08 -17.15 -14.46
N GLY A 530 -12.00 -15.87 -14.87
CA GLY A 530 -12.89 -14.79 -14.44
C GLY A 530 -12.43 -14.06 -13.19
N LEU A 531 -11.44 -14.61 -12.47
CA LEU A 531 -10.85 -14.02 -11.27
C LEU A 531 -9.98 -12.81 -11.61
N TYR A 532 -9.95 -11.85 -10.68
CA TYR A 532 -9.00 -10.75 -10.73
C TYR A 532 -7.78 -11.06 -9.87
N TYR A 533 -6.59 -10.95 -10.44
CA TYR A 533 -5.34 -11.08 -9.70
C TYR A 533 -4.91 -9.72 -9.13
N TYR A 534 -4.85 -9.61 -7.79
CA TYR A 534 -4.47 -8.35 -7.13
C TYR A 534 -3.01 -8.31 -6.71
N GLY A 535 -2.32 -9.46 -6.63
CA GLY A 535 -0.97 -9.56 -6.07
C GLY A 535 -0.91 -10.70 -5.06
N PHE A 536 -1.35 -10.43 -3.83
CA PHE A 536 -1.35 -11.41 -2.74
C PHE A 536 -2.63 -12.25 -2.67
N ARG A 537 -3.72 -11.80 -3.30
CA ARG A 537 -5.00 -12.50 -3.33
C ARG A 537 -5.65 -12.49 -4.72
N TYR A 538 -6.55 -13.45 -4.92
CA TYR A 538 -7.47 -13.48 -6.05
C TYR A 538 -8.85 -13.03 -5.58
N TYR A 539 -9.42 -12.10 -6.33
CA TYR A 539 -10.74 -11.54 -6.09
C TYR A 539 -11.76 -12.15 -7.05
N ARG A 540 -12.92 -12.54 -6.51
CA ARG A 540 -14.05 -13.00 -7.30
C ARG A 540 -15.13 -11.94 -7.32
N ALA A 541 -15.24 -11.24 -8.45
CA ALA A 541 -16.22 -10.18 -8.62
C ALA A 541 -17.66 -10.67 -8.48
N GLU A 542 -17.97 -11.88 -8.94
CA GLU A 542 -19.35 -12.43 -8.91
C GLU A 542 -19.84 -12.73 -7.48
N TRP A 543 -18.93 -12.98 -6.53
CA TRP A 543 -19.26 -13.18 -5.11
C TRP A 543 -18.89 -11.99 -4.24
N HIS A 544 -18.29 -10.95 -4.84
CA HIS A 544 -17.90 -9.72 -4.16
C HIS A 544 -16.93 -9.92 -2.98
N ARG A 545 -16.07 -10.94 -3.06
CA ARG A 545 -15.16 -11.29 -1.97
C ARG A 545 -13.87 -11.96 -2.45
N TRP A 546 -12.89 -11.96 -1.56
CA TRP A 546 -11.61 -12.65 -1.76
C TRP A 546 -11.76 -14.18 -1.66
N LEU A 547 -10.92 -14.91 -2.38
CA LEU A 547 -10.89 -16.39 -2.33
C LEU A 547 -10.17 -16.97 -1.12
N SER A 548 -9.28 -16.18 -0.52
CA SER A 548 -8.48 -16.54 0.65
C SER A 548 -8.51 -15.41 1.69
N PRO A 549 -8.26 -15.73 2.98
CA PRO A 549 -8.20 -14.72 4.02
C PRO A 549 -7.05 -13.75 3.76
N ASP A 550 -7.19 -12.52 4.27
CA ASP A 550 -6.15 -11.50 4.19
C ASP A 550 -4.82 -11.97 4.80
N PRO A 551 -3.72 -12.02 4.01
CA PRO A 551 -2.42 -12.43 4.54
C PRO A 551 -1.82 -11.38 5.48
N ALA A 552 -2.31 -10.13 5.49
CA ALA A 552 -1.93 -9.10 6.45
C ALA A 552 -2.72 -9.19 7.78
N GLY A 553 -3.73 -10.06 7.87
CA GLY A 553 -4.53 -10.25 9.08
C GLY A 553 -5.63 -9.21 9.23
N ASP A 554 -5.79 -8.65 10.44
CA ASP A 554 -6.89 -7.75 10.81
C ASP A 554 -6.66 -6.27 10.41
N VAL A 555 -5.74 -6.03 9.48
CA VAL A 555 -5.34 -4.69 9.01
C VAL A 555 -6.51 -3.91 8.37
N ASP A 556 -7.44 -4.60 7.72
CA ASP A 556 -8.67 -4.04 7.12
C ASP A 556 -9.96 -4.51 7.84
N GLY A 557 -9.83 -4.87 9.12
CA GLY A 557 -10.92 -5.34 9.96
C GLY A 557 -10.95 -6.86 10.16
N LEU A 558 -11.90 -7.32 10.98
CA LEU A 558 -11.99 -8.73 11.41
C LEU A 558 -12.60 -9.68 10.37
N ASN A 559 -13.07 -9.16 9.24
CA ASN A 559 -13.57 -9.97 8.14
C ASN A 559 -12.50 -10.11 7.06
N PHE A 560 -11.78 -11.23 7.08
CA PHE A 560 -10.62 -11.43 6.23
C PHE A 560 -10.96 -11.66 4.75
N TYR A 561 -12.25 -11.77 4.39
CA TYR A 561 -12.73 -11.94 3.02
C TYR A 561 -13.44 -10.70 2.46
N CYS A 562 -13.60 -9.65 3.28
CA CYS A 562 -14.29 -8.43 2.89
C CYS A 562 -13.53 -7.70 1.77
N MET A 563 -14.25 -7.27 0.74
CA MET A 563 -13.71 -6.46 -0.34
C MET A 563 -13.83 -4.97 0.04
N VAL A 564 -12.69 -4.32 0.26
CA VAL A 564 -12.53 -2.87 0.49
C VAL A 564 -13.59 -2.24 1.41
N GLN A 565 -13.75 -2.83 2.60
CA GLN A 565 -14.72 -2.38 3.62
C GLN A 565 -16.17 -2.30 3.13
N SER A 566 -16.53 -3.11 2.13
CA SER A 566 -17.84 -3.09 1.47
C SER A 566 -18.20 -1.75 0.82
N ASN A 567 -17.20 -0.94 0.46
CA ASN A 567 -17.38 0.32 -0.26
C ASN A 567 -16.46 0.41 -1.50
N PRO A 568 -16.73 -0.42 -2.51
CA PRO A 568 -15.87 -0.56 -3.69
C PRO A 568 -15.95 0.63 -4.66
N VAL A 569 -16.85 1.58 -4.42
CA VAL A 569 -16.96 2.82 -5.22
C VAL A 569 -16.03 3.90 -4.66
N SER A 570 -15.74 3.89 -3.36
CA SER A 570 -14.91 4.92 -2.71
C SER A 570 -13.49 4.44 -2.45
N PHE A 571 -13.28 3.13 -2.30
CA PHE A 571 -11.99 2.53 -1.96
C PHE A 571 -11.52 1.53 -3.02
N LYS A 572 -10.20 1.34 -3.06
CA LYS A 572 -9.51 0.32 -3.85
C LYS A 572 -8.47 -0.38 -2.98
N ASP A 573 -8.16 -1.63 -3.33
CA ASP A 573 -7.05 -2.39 -2.78
C ASP A 573 -5.96 -2.51 -3.86
N ASP A 574 -4.74 -2.09 -3.53
CA ASP A 574 -3.64 -2.00 -4.49
C ASP A 574 -2.86 -3.31 -4.65
N ASP A 575 -2.91 -4.24 -3.69
CA ASP A 575 -2.17 -5.50 -3.81
C ASP A 575 -2.87 -6.73 -3.23
N GLY A 576 -4.08 -6.55 -2.70
CA GLY A 576 -4.88 -7.58 -2.04
C GLY A 576 -4.57 -7.73 -0.56
N ARG A 577 -4.24 -6.66 0.18
CA ARG A 577 -3.95 -6.70 1.63
C ARG A 577 -4.58 -5.59 2.47
N GLN A 578 -4.85 -4.40 1.94
CA GLN A 578 -5.36 -3.29 2.74
C GLN A 578 -6.07 -2.21 1.91
N SER A 579 -7.17 -1.67 2.47
CA SER A 579 -7.80 -0.41 2.07
C SER A 579 -7.05 0.81 2.62
N ASP A 580 -6.83 1.79 1.74
CA ASP A 580 -5.70 2.72 1.73
C ASP A 580 -5.47 3.70 2.93
N PHE A 581 -4.76 3.25 3.98
CA PHE A 581 -4.11 4.13 4.98
C PHE A 581 -2.90 4.89 4.38
N SER A 582 -2.17 4.25 3.46
CA SER A 582 -0.99 4.77 2.76
C SER A 582 -1.27 6.00 1.89
N LYS A 583 -2.49 6.22 1.44
CA LYS A 583 -2.92 7.37 0.64
C LYS A 583 -2.78 8.69 1.38
N PHE A 584 -2.97 8.64 2.70
CA PHE A 584 -3.04 9.85 3.52
C PHE A 584 -1.71 10.17 4.21
N TYR A 585 -0.96 9.16 4.66
CA TYR A 585 0.32 9.39 5.33
C TYR A 585 1.47 9.51 4.34
N LYS A 586 2.04 10.72 4.19
CA LYS A 586 3.12 11.04 3.24
C LYS A 586 4.39 11.47 3.98
N PRO A 587 5.19 10.53 4.51
CA PRO A 587 6.38 10.83 5.31
C PRO A 587 7.45 11.65 4.55
N GLU A 588 7.42 11.66 3.22
CA GLU A 588 8.27 12.48 2.36
C GLU A 588 7.94 13.98 2.41
N GLN A 589 6.70 14.35 2.75
CA GLN A 589 6.23 15.73 2.90
C GLN A 589 6.56 16.34 4.28
N GLY A 590 7.01 15.49 5.20
CA GLY A 590 7.30 15.87 6.59
C GLY A 590 6.14 15.56 7.54
N ASP A 591 5.18 14.74 7.13
CA ASP A 591 4.07 14.29 7.98
C ASP A 591 4.59 13.63 9.25
N LEU A 592 3.92 13.89 10.37
CA LEU A 592 4.21 13.27 11.65
C LEU A 592 3.10 12.31 12.03
N ILE A 593 3.44 11.06 12.34
CA ILE A 593 2.50 10.15 12.99
C ILE A 593 2.74 10.05 14.50
N PHE A 594 1.66 10.13 15.26
CA PHE A 594 1.58 9.99 16.70
C PHE A 594 0.67 8.80 17.01
N GLY A 595 1.11 7.94 17.91
CA GLY A 595 0.34 6.78 18.32
C GLY A 595 1.07 6.02 19.41
N LEU A 596 0.42 5.00 20.00
CA LEU A 596 1.17 4.01 20.76
C LEU A 596 2.05 3.21 19.78
N ALA A 597 3.33 2.99 20.02
CA ALA A 597 4.25 2.37 19.06
C ALA A 597 3.91 0.93 18.86
N LYS A 598 3.44 0.24 19.90
CA LYS A 598 2.85 -1.09 19.68
C LYS A 598 1.72 -1.03 18.64
N VAL A 599 0.89 0.02 18.66
CA VAL A 599 -0.17 0.25 17.66
C VAL A 599 0.42 0.64 16.29
N LEU A 600 1.39 1.57 16.26
CA LEU A 600 2.02 2.03 15.02
C LEU A 600 2.79 0.92 14.31
N ASP A 601 3.54 0.11 15.06
CA ASP A 601 4.33 -1.03 14.59
C ASP A 601 3.46 -2.19 14.06
N GLN A 602 2.18 -2.25 14.45
CA GLN A 602 1.30 -3.40 14.16
C GLN A 602 0.20 -3.12 13.13
N GLY A 603 -0.34 -1.89 13.09
CA GLY A 603 -1.52 -1.59 12.25
C GLY A 603 -1.28 -0.52 11.20
N TYR A 604 -0.49 0.51 11.52
CA TYR A 604 -0.44 1.76 10.74
C TYR A 604 0.81 1.88 9.87
N LEU A 605 1.59 0.80 9.70
CA LEU A 605 2.81 0.80 8.90
C LEU A 605 2.87 -0.49 8.07
N SER A 606 3.13 -0.35 6.76
CA SER A 606 3.25 -1.46 5.83
C SER A 606 4.67 -2.04 5.80
N TRP A 607 4.82 -3.25 5.24
CA TRP A 607 6.13 -3.88 4.99
C TRP A 607 7.05 -3.03 4.09
N TRP A 608 6.48 -2.10 3.31
CA TRP A 608 7.21 -1.18 2.43
C TRP A 608 7.54 0.18 3.07
N ALA A 609 7.05 0.46 4.29
CA ALA A 609 7.50 1.61 5.06
C ALA A 609 8.89 1.31 5.66
N ALA A 610 9.93 1.40 4.83
CA ALA A 610 11.32 1.32 5.27
C ALA A 610 11.70 2.59 6.08
N LEU A 611 11.36 2.63 7.36
CA LEU A 611 12.24 3.23 8.34
C LEU A 611 13.15 2.12 8.83
N THR A 612 14.43 2.25 8.50
CA THR A 612 15.49 1.28 8.80
C THR A 612 15.54 0.97 10.29
N GLY A 613 14.93 -0.15 10.72
CA GLY A 613 15.15 -0.79 12.02
C GLY A 613 14.61 -0.04 13.25
N ARG A 614 13.66 -0.67 13.95
CA ARG A 614 13.21 -0.45 15.35
C ARG A 614 13.38 0.96 15.96
N GLY A 615 12.25 1.67 16.07
CA GLY A 615 11.87 2.38 17.30
C GLY A 615 11.63 3.88 17.17
N ASP A 616 10.47 4.33 16.65
CA ASP A 616 10.17 5.77 16.58
C ASP A 616 8.75 6.13 17.04
N TYR A 617 8.66 6.77 18.21
CA TYR A 617 7.52 7.61 18.62
C TYR A 617 7.81 9.08 18.33
N LEU A 618 7.95 9.38 17.05
CA LEU A 618 8.09 10.68 16.36
C LEU A 618 8.71 10.27 15.02
N ALA A 619 7.88 9.68 14.17
CA ALA A 619 8.22 8.70 13.12
C ALA A 619 9.25 9.07 12.05
N LYS A 620 10.01 10.14 12.22
CA LYS A 620 11.17 10.38 11.37
C LYS A 620 12.28 11.19 12.00
N TYR A 621 12.20 11.74 13.22
CA TYR A 621 13.15 12.80 13.65
C TYR A 621 13.86 12.58 15.00
N ILE A 622 13.27 11.78 15.91
CA ILE A 622 13.87 11.48 17.21
C ILE A 622 13.50 10.05 17.61
N SER A 623 14.51 9.21 17.81
CA SER A 623 14.27 7.86 18.28
C SER A 623 14.20 7.81 19.80
N GLY A 624 13.51 6.78 20.32
CA GLY A 624 13.50 6.50 21.77
C GLY A 624 14.92 6.29 22.32
N ASP A 625 15.80 5.69 21.52
CA ASP A 625 17.20 5.43 21.86
C ASP A 625 18.03 6.71 21.98
N ASP A 626 17.76 7.74 21.16
CA ASP A 626 18.43 9.04 21.28
C ASP A 626 18.11 9.71 22.60
N ILE A 627 16.84 9.65 23.00
CA ILE A 627 16.40 10.22 24.28
C ILE A 627 16.93 9.40 25.45
N ALA A 628 16.94 8.06 25.36
CA ALA A 628 17.54 7.21 26.38
C ALA A 628 19.05 7.47 26.54
N ARG A 629 19.77 7.68 25.43
CA ARG A 629 21.18 8.05 25.41
C ARG A 629 21.40 9.43 26.03
N LEU A 630 20.60 10.42 25.63
CA LEU A 630 20.65 11.76 26.21
C LEU A 630 20.35 11.75 27.71
N GLU A 631 19.32 11.01 28.13
CA GLU A 631 18.96 10.83 29.53
C GLU A 631 20.14 10.24 30.31
N LYS A 632 20.73 9.14 29.82
CA LYS A 632 21.91 8.52 30.46
C LYS A 632 23.10 9.48 30.58
N GLU A 633 23.36 10.28 29.55
CA GLU A 633 24.45 11.26 29.58
C GLU A 633 24.18 12.40 30.57
N VAL A 634 22.92 12.82 30.71
CA VAL A 634 22.50 13.94 31.56
C VAL A 634 22.25 13.51 33.01
N ASP A 635 21.93 12.24 33.26
CA ASP A 635 21.61 11.71 34.59
C ASP A 635 22.80 11.79 35.57
N SER A 636 24.03 11.58 35.06
CA SER A 636 25.26 11.79 35.86
C SER A 636 25.43 13.25 36.33
N LEU A 637 24.99 14.21 35.51
CA LEU A 637 25.00 15.64 35.82
C LEU A 637 23.88 16.02 36.78
N ARG A 638 22.73 15.33 36.69
CA ARG A 638 21.58 15.49 37.58
C ARG A 638 21.95 15.23 39.04
N HIS A 639 22.62 14.11 39.32
CA HIS A 639 23.09 13.76 40.67
C HIS A 639 24.07 14.79 41.24
N SER A 640 24.98 15.29 40.39
CA SER A 640 25.94 16.35 40.76
C SER A 640 25.21 17.66 41.09
N TYR A 641 24.19 18.02 40.30
CA TYR A 641 23.37 19.20 40.51
C TYR A 641 22.56 19.12 41.81
N SER A 642 21.85 18.01 42.05
CA SER A 642 21.04 17.82 43.25
C SER A 642 21.89 17.89 44.52
N SER A 643 23.09 17.28 44.49
CA SER A 643 24.08 17.35 45.58
C SER A 643 24.54 18.78 45.88
N ILE A 644 24.85 19.57 44.84
CA ILE A 644 25.24 20.99 44.99
C ILE A 644 24.09 21.82 45.55
N ARG A 645 22.86 21.62 45.03
CA ARG A 645 21.66 22.36 45.45
C ARG A 645 21.24 22.03 46.88
N ASP A 646 21.28 20.77 47.28
CA ASP A 646 20.90 20.33 48.63
C ASP A 646 21.94 20.79 49.66
N SER A 647 23.23 20.78 49.29
CA SER A 647 24.30 21.38 50.10
C SER A 647 24.11 22.89 50.28
N ALA A 648 23.66 23.60 49.23
CA ALA A 648 23.34 25.03 49.31
C ALA A 648 22.13 25.33 50.21
N ARG A 649 21.08 24.48 50.18
CA ARG A 649 19.93 24.58 51.10
C ARG A 649 20.33 24.33 52.55
N ILE A 650 21.19 23.36 52.80
CA ILE A 650 21.70 23.05 54.15
C ILE A 650 22.56 24.21 54.66
N LEU A 651 23.49 24.73 53.85
CA LEU A 651 24.33 25.87 54.24
C LEU A 651 23.52 27.16 54.50
N ALA A 652 22.45 27.39 53.74
CA ALA A 652 21.53 28.51 53.98
C ALA A 652 20.75 28.40 55.30
N LEU A 653 20.59 27.20 55.87
CA LEU A 653 19.98 26.98 57.19
C LEU A 653 20.93 27.32 58.35
N TYR A 654 22.24 27.32 58.12
CA TYR A 654 23.28 27.58 59.14
C TYR A 654 23.97 28.95 59.00
N ALA A 655 23.61 29.75 57.99
CA ALA A 655 24.17 31.09 57.80
C ALA A 655 23.44 32.14 58.66
N PRO A 656 24.13 32.93 59.51
CA PRO A 656 23.53 34.04 60.22
C PRO A 656 22.98 35.09 59.24
N ARG A 657 21.76 35.59 59.47
CA ARG A 657 21.22 36.75 58.77
C ARG A 657 22.02 38.01 59.13
N THR A 658 23.17 38.23 58.52
CA THR A 658 23.85 39.52 58.52
C THR A 658 24.46 39.77 57.15
N GLU A 659 23.94 40.82 56.53
CA GLU A 659 24.54 41.67 55.47
C GLU A 659 25.30 40.98 54.34
N ALA A 660 24.64 40.85 53.18
CA ALA A 660 25.32 40.77 51.89
C ALA A 660 24.49 41.45 50.80
N SER A 661 24.36 42.77 50.89
CA SER A 661 24.25 43.59 49.68
C SER A 661 25.58 43.51 48.94
N GLY A 662 25.60 42.80 47.81
CA GLY A 662 26.73 42.73 46.88
C GLY A 662 27.62 41.50 47.07
N SER A 663 27.76 40.69 46.02
CA SER A 663 28.66 39.51 45.90
C SER A 663 28.25 38.21 46.61
N GLY A 664 26.95 37.97 46.75
CA GLY A 664 26.41 36.68 47.20
C GLY A 664 26.74 35.53 46.25
N ASN A 665 27.85 34.84 46.54
CA ASN A 665 28.21 33.49 46.12
C ASN A 665 28.82 33.24 44.72
N ARG A 666 29.90 33.98 44.39
CA ARG A 666 30.78 33.70 43.22
C ARG A 666 31.21 32.22 43.07
N PHE A 667 31.54 31.56 44.18
CA PHE A 667 31.90 30.13 44.18
C PHE A 667 30.75 29.23 43.66
N TRP A 668 29.50 29.62 43.87
CA TRP A 668 28.32 28.82 43.52
C TRP A 668 27.78 29.15 42.14
N GLU A 669 27.92 30.40 41.70
CA GLU A 669 27.77 30.74 40.28
C GLU A 669 28.75 29.95 39.43
N GLU A 670 30.02 29.78 39.86
CA GLU A 670 31.03 28.99 39.15
C GLU A 670 30.70 27.49 39.11
N GLN A 671 30.30 26.89 40.24
CA GLN A 671 29.93 25.47 40.31
C GLN A 671 28.62 25.16 39.57
N TYR A 672 27.62 26.04 39.63
CA TYR A 672 26.38 25.93 38.85
C TYR A 672 26.65 26.14 37.36
N SER A 673 27.45 27.13 37.01
CA SER A 673 27.82 27.41 35.61
C SER A 673 28.60 26.26 34.99
N SER A 674 29.41 25.52 35.77
CA SER A 674 30.15 24.36 35.27
C SER A 674 29.22 23.19 34.89
N VAL A 675 28.20 22.90 35.72
CA VAL A 675 27.18 21.88 35.43
C VAL A 675 26.27 22.33 34.29
N ALA A 676 25.84 23.58 34.28
CA ALA A 676 25.03 24.15 33.20
C ALA A 676 25.78 24.14 31.85
N ALA A 677 27.09 24.42 31.85
CA ALA A 677 27.93 24.32 30.65
C ALA A 677 28.10 22.86 30.18
N LEU A 678 28.12 21.89 31.09
CA LEU A 678 28.15 20.48 30.73
C LEU A 678 26.82 20.03 30.10
N VAL A 679 25.68 20.43 30.67
CA VAL A 679 24.35 20.16 30.09
C VAL A 679 24.21 20.83 28.71
N PHE A 680 24.70 22.07 28.57
CA PHE A 680 24.73 22.77 27.29
C PHE A 680 25.49 21.99 26.21
N ARG A 681 26.69 21.47 26.53
CA ARG A 681 27.46 20.64 25.59
C ARG A 681 26.74 19.34 25.20
N LYS A 682 25.97 18.75 26.11
CA LYS A 682 25.16 17.55 25.82
C LYS A 682 23.98 17.85 24.91
N GLU A 683 23.30 18.96 25.18
CA GLU A 683 22.18 19.46 24.38
C GLU A 683 22.62 19.88 22.97
N GLU A 684 23.75 20.60 22.84
CA GLU A 684 24.32 21.00 21.55
C GLU A 684 24.66 19.77 20.69
N LYS A 685 25.30 18.75 21.28
CA LYS A 685 25.58 17.48 20.60
C LYS A 685 24.29 16.76 20.18
N TYR A 686 23.25 16.78 21.03
CA TYR A 686 21.97 16.17 20.73
C TYR A 686 21.28 16.84 19.53
N TYR A 687 21.22 18.16 19.49
CA TYR A 687 20.64 18.90 18.36
C TYR A 687 21.48 18.79 17.09
N ALA A 688 22.81 18.83 17.20
CA ALA A 688 23.70 18.59 16.07
C ALA A 688 23.49 17.19 15.48
N ASN A 689 23.29 16.16 16.32
CA ASN A 689 22.98 14.81 15.83
C ASN A 689 21.62 14.74 15.13
N ILE A 690 20.61 15.47 15.61
CA ILE A 690 19.31 15.56 14.93
C ILE A 690 19.49 16.18 13.55
N LYS A 691 20.20 17.30 13.43
CA LYS A 691 20.48 17.94 12.13
C LYS A 691 21.29 17.02 11.22
N ALA A 692 22.43 16.52 11.69
CA ALA A 692 23.35 15.65 10.95
C ALA A 692 22.71 14.38 10.41
N ARG A 693 21.73 13.80 11.13
CA ARG A 693 20.99 12.63 10.66
C ARG A 693 20.24 12.87 9.35
N TYR A 694 19.78 14.10 9.13
CA TYR A 694 19.01 14.46 7.92
C TYR A 694 19.82 15.29 6.93
N GLU A 695 21.07 15.68 7.23
CA GLU A 695 21.95 16.46 6.34
C GLU A 695 22.36 15.66 5.07
N GLY A 696 22.28 14.32 5.10
CA GLY A 696 22.67 13.43 4.00
C GLY A 696 21.79 13.52 2.74
N VAL A 697 22.33 13.08 1.59
CA VAL A 697 21.66 13.17 0.27
C VAL A 697 20.38 12.33 0.19
N ALA A 698 20.27 11.27 1.02
CA ALA A 698 19.10 10.39 1.11
C ALA A 698 17.89 11.00 1.86
N SER A 699 18.05 12.19 2.46
CA SER A 699 16.98 12.87 3.18
C SER A 699 16.32 13.96 2.32
N THR A 700 14.99 13.97 2.25
CA THR A 700 14.23 14.98 1.48
C THR A 700 14.50 16.39 2.01
N ALA A 701 14.41 17.40 1.13
CA ALA A 701 14.54 18.82 1.51
C ALA A 701 13.52 19.20 2.61
N ALA A 702 12.32 18.61 2.52
CA ALA A 702 11.28 18.71 3.53
C ALA A 702 11.77 18.22 4.92
N ASN A 703 12.46 17.08 5.01
CA ASN A 703 12.95 16.57 6.29
C ASN A 703 14.16 17.35 6.81
N LYS A 704 15.07 17.77 5.92
CA LYS A 704 16.22 18.62 6.26
C LYS A 704 15.76 19.92 6.90
N GLN A 705 14.86 20.63 6.22
CA GLN A 705 14.33 21.88 6.72
C GLN A 705 13.52 21.67 8.02
N PHE A 706 12.79 20.55 8.13
CA PHE A 706 12.06 20.23 9.35
C PHE A 706 13.03 19.97 10.51
N SER A 707 14.07 19.15 10.34
CA SER A 707 15.02 18.81 11.40
C SER A 707 15.84 20.02 11.84
N GLU A 708 16.21 20.91 10.91
CA GLU A 708 16.85 22.19 11.19
C GLU A 708 15.95 23.09 12.03
N ASN A 709 14.74 23.38 11.53
CA ASN A 709 13.76 24.22 12.23
C ASN A 709 13.41 23.63 13.60
N TYR A 710 13.21 22.31 13.66
CA TYR A 710 12.90 21.60 14.89
C TYR A 710 14.03 21.71 15.92
N ALA A 711 15.28 21.47 15.51
CA ALA A 711 16.42 21.59 16.40
C ALA A 711 16.65 23.05 16.85
N ASP A 712 16.46 24.04 15.98
CA ASP A 712 16.60 25.46 16.30
C ASP A 712 15.50 25.96 17.24
N GLU A 713 14.25 25.59 16.97
CA GLU A 713 13.12 25.92 17.86
C GLU A 713 13.22 25.19 19.19
N LEU A 714 13.65 23.92 19.19
CA LEU A 714 13.78 23.18 20.44
C LEU A 714 14.93 23.72 21.29
N SER A 715 16.07 24.09 20.69
CA SER A 715 17.23 24.65 21.40
C SER A 715 16.97 26.03 22.00
N SER A 716 16.23 26.88 21.30
CA SER A 716 15.89 28.24 21.75
C SER A 716 14.57 28.31 22.54
N GLY A 717 13.77 27.25 22.50
CA GLY A 717 12.39 27.25 22.97
C GLY A 717 12.18 26.81 24.42
N SER A 718 10.94 26.97 24.88
CA SER A 718 10.52 26.60 26.23
C SER A 718 10.57 25.09 26.52
N TYR A 719 10.82 24.25 25.49
CA TYR A 719 10.90 22.79 25.55
C TYR A 719 12.33 22.23 25.44
N SER A 720 13.36 23.09 25.40
CA SER A 720 14.76 22.67 25.26
C SER A 720 15.20 21.64 26.31
N VAL A 721 16.25 20.87 26.01
CA VAL A 721 16.85 19.90 26.96
C VAL A 721 17.28 20.64 28.22
N ARG A 722 17.92 21.81 28.10
CA ARG A 722 18.29 22.64 29.25
C ARG A 722 17.09 23.10 30.05
N LYS A 723 16.04 23.64 29.42
CA LYS A 723 14.83 24.04 30.14
C LYS A 723 14.09 22.87 30.77
N THR A 724 14.22 21.69 30.20
CA THR A 724 13.71 20.44 30.75
C THR A 724 14.55 20.02 31.96
N PHE A 725 15.88 20.08 31.87
CA PHE A 725 16.81 19.84 32.96
C PHE A 725 16.53 20.80 34.13
N GLU A 726 16.61 22.11 33.92
CA GLU A 726 16.35 23.14 34.95
C GLU A 726 15.01 22.92 35.69
N LYS A 727 13.98 22.44 34.98
CA LYS A 727 12.64 22.27 35.53
C LYS A 727 12.40 20.92 36.22
N TYR A 728 13.11 19.87 35.83
CA TYR A 728 12.83 18.48 36.23
C TYR A 728 14.05 17.74 36.79
N VAL A 729 15.17 18.42 37.00
CA VAL A 729 16.40 17.88 37.59
C VAL A 729 16.16 17.22 38.96
N ASP A 730 15.13 17.66 39.70
CA ASP A 730 14.79 17.15 41.04
C ASP A 730 13.62 16.16 41.04
N ALA A 731 13.13 15.76 39.86
CA ALA A 731 12.03 14.83 39.71
C ALA A 731 12.59 13.45 39.34
N ASP A 732 13.07 12.72 40.36
CA ASP A 732 13.90 11.52 40.18
C ASP A 732 13.32 10.45 39.24
N ASP A 733 11.99 10.25 39.24
CA ASP A 733 11.35 9.14 38.50
C ASP A 733 10.74 9.52 37.13
N LYS A 734 10.87 10.78 36.68
CA LYS A 734 10.09 11.28 35.51
C LYS A 734 10.89 12.05 34.48
N PHE A 735 12.22 12.13 34.61
CA PHE A 735 13.04 12.98 33.75
C PHE A 735 13.00 12.56 32.27
N GLY A 736 13.29 11.29 31.93
CA GLY A 736 13.18 10.76 30.57
C GLY A 736 11.80 10.93 29.94
N GLN A 737 10.74 10.59 30.68
CA GLN A 737 9.36 10.80 30.23
C GLN A 737 9.06 12.29 29.93
N LYS A 738 9.71 13.21 30.66
CA LYS A 738 9.58 14.65 30.42
C LYS A 738 10.40 15.11 29.23
N LEU A 739 11.55 14.53 28.98
CA LEU A 739 12.31 14.76 27.74
C LEU A 739 11.48 14.35 26.52
N ILE A 740 10.95 13.13 26.49
CA ILE A 740 10.10 12.61 25.40
C ILE A 740 8.90 13.53 25.19
N SER A 741 8.06 13.72 26.21
CA SER A 741 6.83 14.51 26.06
C SER A 741 7.06 16.00 25.76
N ARG A 742 8.25 16.55 26.00
CA ARG A 742 8.58 17.95 25.67
C ARG A 742 9.19 18.05 24.27
N ALA A 743 10.00 17.08 23.87
CA ALA A 743 10.46 16.93 22.49
C ALA A 743 9.28 16.74 21.52
N SER A 744 8.31 15.87 21.85
CA SER A 744 7.09 15.67 21.07
C SER A 744 6.24 16.94 20.93
N LYS A 745 6.12 17.74 21.98
CA LYS A 745 5.45 19.06 21.91
C LYS A 745 6.24 20.08 21.11
N GLY A 746 7.56 19.99 21.12
CA GLY A 746 8.41 20.74 20.21
C GLY A 746 8.04 20.43 18.76
N GLY A 747 7.88 19.16 18.40
CA GLY A 747 7.61 18.76 17.02
C GLY A 747 6.25 19.26 16.53
N LEU A 748 5.24 19.14 17.40
CA LEU A 748 3.92 19.74 17.17
C LEU A 748 3.98 21.27 17.05
N SER A 749 4.84 21.92 17.84
CA SER A 749 5.05 23.37 17.76
C SER A 749 5.73 23.78 16.46
N THR A 750 6.66 22.98 15.95
CA THR A 750 7.34 23.25 14.69
C THR A 750 6.38 23.16 13.53
N ILE A 751 5.49 22.14 13.46
CA ILE A 751 4.42 22.08 12.45
C ILE A 751 3.46 23.26 12.54
N LEU A 752 3.12 23.66 13.77
CA LEU A 752 2.25 24.81 14.02
C LEU A 752 2.84 26.11 13.45
N ASN A 753 4.16 26.26 13.52
CA ASN A 753 4.86 27.48 13.09
C ASN A 753 5.40 27.40 11.66
N SER A 754 5.42 26.22 11.02
CA SER A 754 6.18 25.98 9.79
C SER A 754 5.54 26.56 8.52
N GLY A 755 4.27 26.93 8.52
CA GLY A 755 3.56 27.39 7.31
C GLY A 755 3.48 26.35 6.17
N ARG A 756 3.91 25.11 6.41
CA ARG A 756 3.99 24.01 5.44
C ARG A 756 2.67 23.24 5.32
N THR A 757 2.57 22.35 4.33
CA THR A 757 1.42 21.45 4.08
C THR A 757 1.51 20.12 4.83
N ASP A 758 2.42 20.02 5.80
CA ASP A 758 2.66 18.85 6.64
C ASP A 758 1.44 18.52 7.52
N VAL A 759 1.10 17.23 7.60
CA VAL A 759 -0.04 16.72 8.35
C VAL A 759 0.40 15.90 9.56
N ILE A 760 -0.33 16.05 10.66
CA ILE A 760 -0.19 15.25 11.88
C ILE A 760 -1.21 14.11 11.84
N HIS A 761 -0.75 12.89 11.71
CA HIS A 761 -1.56 11.67 11.83
C HIS A 761 -1.57 11.24 13.29
N PHE A 762 -2.73 11.13 13.93
CA PHE A 762 -2.82 10.83 15.35
C PHE A 762 -3.72 9.63 15.60
N THR A 763 -3.12 8.50 15.96
CA THR A 763 -3.85 7.27 16.29
C THR A 763 -4.40 7.34 17.71
N LEU A 764 -5.64 6.90 17.85
CA LEU A 764 -6.44 6.94 19.07
C LEU A 764 -6.57 5.54 19.70
N ASP A 765 -5.96 4.53 19.11
CA ASP A 765 -6.03 3.14 19.57
C ASP A 765 -5.35 2.95 20.91
N GLU A 766 -5.94 2.07 21.72
CA GLU A 766 -5.53 1.78 23.10
C GLU A 766 -5.47 3.05 24.02
N LEU A 767 -6.00 4.20 23.59
CA LEU A 767 -6.14 5.41 24.41
C LEU A 767 -7.51 5.45 25.11
N ASP A 768 -7.49 5.47 26.44
CA ASP A 768 -8.66 5.77 27.27
C ASP A 768 -8.88 7.30 27.33
N MET A 769 -9.93 7.77 26.64
CA MET A 769 -10.24 9.21 26.52
C MET A 769 -10.59 9.86 27.86
N GLU A 770 -11.26 9.15 28.77
CA GLU A 770 -11.61 9.69 30.08
C GLU A 770 -10.34 9.91 30.92
N GLN A 771 -9.41 8.96 30.88
CA GLN A 771 -8.13 9.10 31.56
C GLN A 771 -7.24 10.18 30.92
N VAL A 772 -7.28 10.33 29.60
CA VAL A 772 -6.59 11.43 28.88
C VAL A 772 -7.12 12.78 29.38
N VAL A 773 -8.43 12.97 29.43
CA VAL A 773 -9.06 14.22 29.88
C VAL A 773 -8.75 14.49 31.35
N MET A 774 -8.94 13.49 32.22
CA MET A 774 -8.79 13.64 33.68
C MET A 774 -7.34 13.61 34.17
N LYS A 775 -6.38 13.25 33.30
CA LYS A 775 -4.95 13.12 33.62
C LYS A 775 -4.66 12.08 34.71
N THR A 776 -5.43 10.99 34.74
CA THR A 776 -5.38 9.98 35.81
C THR A 776 -4.33 8.89 35.60
N ARG A 777 -3.79 8.71 34.38
CA ARG A 777 -2.60 7.87 34.11
C ARG A 777 -1.59 8.54 33.17
N PRO A 778 -0.28 8.20 33.29
CA PRO A 778 0.71 8.54 32.28
C PRO A 778 0.55 7.62 31.06
N SER A 779 0.41 8.19 29.86
CA SER A 779 0.52 7.49 28.58
C SER A 779 1.34 8.36 27.61
N ALA A 780 2.09 7.70 26.72
CA ALA A 780 3.11 8.33 25.86
C ALA A 780 2.55 9.42 24.94
N THR A 781 1.28 9.34 24.52
CA THR A 781 0.67 10.28 23.57
C THR A 781 -0.49 11.09 24.17
N SER A 782 -0.91 10.80 25.40
CA SER A 782 -2.01 11.54 26.06
C SER A 782 -1.72 13.04 26.20
N SER A 783 -0.45 13.42 26.35
CA SER A 783 -0.07 14.81 26.58
C SER A 783 -0.01 15.65 25.31
N GLU A 784 0.22 14.97 24.20
CA GLU A 784 0.26 15.40 22.82
C GLU A 784 -1.18 15.59 22.33
N LEU A 785 -2.08 14.62 22.59
CA LEU A 785 -3.52 14.77 22.28
C LEU A 785 -4.13 15.98 23.01
N ARG A 786 -3.80 16.17 24.28
CA ARG A 786 -4.20 17.38 25.03
C ARG A 786 -3.54 18.66 24.49
N TYR A 787 -2.34 18.57 23.91
CA TYR A 787 -1.69 19.72 23.28
C TYR A 787 -2.42 20.10 21.99
N LEU A 788 -2.75 19.12 21.15
CA LEU A 788 -3.57 19.31 19.96
C LEU A 788 -4.90 19.96 20.32
N PHE A 789 -5.61 19.45 21.35
CA PHE A 789 -6.85 20.04 21.80
C PHE A 789 -6.72 21.52 22.18
N ARG A 790 -5.65 21.93 22.87
CA ARG A 790 -5.43 23.35 23.25
C ARG A 790 -5.13 24.25 22.07
N ASN A 791 -4.52 23.71 21.01
CA ASN A 791 -4.12 24.44 19.82
C ASN A 791 -5.01 24.16 18.60
N ARG A 792 -6.15 23.48 18.80
CA ARG A 792 -7.02 22.92 17.76
C ARG A 792 -7.51 23.94 16.72
N GLU A 793 -7.65 25.21 17.10
CA GLU A 793 -8.05 26.27 16.17
C GLU A 793 -6.92 26.66 15.21
N LYS A 794 -5.66 26.57 15.67
CA LYS A 794 -4.47 26.89 14.86
C LYS A 794 -3.93 25.68 14.08
N LEU A 795 -4.30 24.48 14.51
CA LEU A 795 -3.98 23.21 13.85
C LEU A 795 -5.16 22.65 13.06
N ALA A 796 -6.22 23.44 12.88
CA ALA A 796 -7.31 23.08 11.99
C ALA A 796 -6.73 22.75 10.61
N ASP A 797 -7.17 21.65 10.02
CA ASP A 797 -6.73 21.11 8.71
C ASP A 797 -5.31 20.51 8.66
N LYS A 798 -4.56 20.54 9.77
CA LYS A 798 -3.23 19.93 9.90
C LYS A 798 -3.20 18.64 10.71
N VAL A 799 -4.34 18.12 11.16
CA VAL A 799 -4.41 16.94 12.02
C VAL A 799 -5.49 15.98 11.55
N LEU A 800 -5.10 14.75 11.27
CA LEU A 800 -5.98 13.62 10.96
C LEU A 800 -5.95 12.64 12.12
N PHE A 801 -7.13 12.19 12.56
CA PHE A 801 -7.24 11.23 13.65
C PHE A 801 -7.58 9.85 13.11
N TYR A 802 -6.98 8.83 13.71
CA TYR A 802 -7.21 7.46 13.29
C TYR A 802 -7.58 6.55 14.45
N ARG A 803 -8.38 5.53 14.17
CA ARG A 803 -8.66 4.42 15.09
C ARG A 803 -8.84 3.14 14.25
N ASN A 804 -8.11 2.09 14.58
CA ASN A 804 -8.02 0.82 13.87
C ASN A 804 -7.79 1.01 12.35
N ASN A 805 -6.76 1.77 11.98
CA ASN A 805 -6.41 2.12 10.58
C ASN A 805 -7.41 2.98 9.83
N MET A 806 -8.55 3.31 10.43
CA MET A 806 -9.58 4.13 9.81
C MET A 806 -9.47 5.59 10.25
N LEU A 807 -9.72 6.50 9.31
CA LEU A 807 -9.86 7.92 9.62
C LEU A 807 -11.13 8.14 10.45
N VAL A 808 -11.01 8.90 11.55
CA VAL A 808 -12.13 9.23 12.44
C VAL A 808 -12.15 10.72 12.78
N ASP A 809 -13.30 11.20 13.24
CA ASP A 809 -13.44 12.57 13.73
C ASP A 809 -12.54 12.84 14.95
N ALA A 810 -12.13 14.09 15.13
CA ALA A 810 -11.38 14.51 16.29
C ALA A 810 -12.12 14.18 17.61
N PRO A 811 -11.43 13.67 18.66
CA PRO A 811 -12.09 13.19 19.89
C PRO A 811 -12.99 14.21 20.59
N TRP A 812 -12.67 15.50 20.47
CA TRP A 812 -13.47 16.58 21.05
C TRP A 812 -14.66 17.01 20.18
N ARG A 813 -14.76 16.53 18.94
CA ARG A 813 -15.97 16.66 18.11
C ARG A 813 -16.97 15.56 18.45
N SER A 814 -16.48 14.33 18.58
CA SER A 814 -17.28 13.15 18.93
C SER A 814 -17.71 13.11 20.40
N ASP A 815 -16.88 13.60 21.33
CA ASP A 815 -17.20 13.69 22.77
C ASP A 815 -16.97 15.10 23.34
N ARG A 816 -17.86 16.04 22.99
CA ARG A 816 -17.77 17.44 23.48
C ARG A 816 -17.87 17.54 25.00
N ALA A 817 -18.77 16.77 25.61
CA ALA A 817 -19.06 16.82 27.05
C ALA A 817 -17.92 16.22 27.88
N GLY A 818 -17.27 15.17 27.39
CA GLY A 818 -16.07 14.63 28.00
C GLY A 818 -14.94 15.63 27.96
N TRP A 819 -14.64 16.18 26.79
CA TRP A 819 -13.53 17.12 26.60
C TRP A 819 -13.73 18.48 27.28
N SER A 820 -14.97 18.92 27.55
CA SER A 820 -15.21 20.14 28.35
C SER A 820 -14.73 20.00 29.80
N ARG A 821 -14.54 18.78 30.31
CA ARG A 821 -13.96 18.52 31.65
C ARG A 821 -12.44 18.74 31.69
N TYR A 822 -11.78 18.85 30.54
CA TYR A 822 -10.34 19.06 30.47
C TYR A 822 -9.93 20.47 30.94
N THR A 823 -9.20 20.56 32.04
CA THR A 823 -8.68 21.85 32.56
C THR A 823 -7.15 21.94 32.38
N PRO A 824 -6.59 22.92 31.64
CA PRO A 824 -5.14 23.08 31.49
C PRO A 824 -4.49 23.58 32.79
N LYS A 825 -3.25 23.14 33.07
CA LYS A 825 -2.54 23.51 34.31
C LYS A 825 -2.31 25.03 34.48
N SER A 826 -2.24 25.78 33.38
CA SER A 826 -2.07 27.25 33.38
C SER A 826 -3.35 28.01 33.73
N ALA A 827 -4.52 27.40 33.58
CA ALA A 827 -5.79 28.00 34.01
C ALA A 827 -6.01 27.82 35.53
N SER A 828 -5.56 26.69 36.09
CA SER A 828 -5.65 26.41 37.53
C SER A 828 -4.77 27.30 38.41
N SER A 829 -3.75 27.99 37.87
CA SER A 829 -2.93 28.94 38.63
C SER A 829 -3.51 30.36 38.71
N ASN A 830 -4.49 30.70 37.87
CA ASN A 830 -5.17 32.00 37.87
C ASN A 830 -6.51 31.98 38.63
N ALA A 831 -6.84 30.89 39.32
CA ALA A 831 -8.10 30.71 40.04
C ALA A 831 -7.94 30.80 41.58
N LEU A 832 -6.92 31.51 42.07
CA LEU A 832 -6.84 31.92 43.47
C LEU A 832 -6.99 33.45 43.57
N LEU A 833 -8.22 33.81 43.94
CA LEU A 833 -8.74 35.08 44.49
C LEU A 833 -8.98 36.25 43.53
N PRO A 834 -10.24 36.70 43.48
CA PRO A 834 -10.55 38.06 43.90
C PRO A 834 -11.49 38.06 45.13
N GLY A 835 -11.00 38.72 46.18
CA GLY A 835 -11.63 39.18 47.42
C GLY A 835 -13.04 38.74 47.81
N SER A 836 -13.11 38.01 48.94
CA SER A 836 -13.69 38.50 50.20
C SER A 836 -13.25 37.60 51.36
#